data_AF-A0A164MUA9-F1
#
_entry.id   AF-A0A164MUA9-F1
#
_cell.length_a   1.000
_cell.length_b   1.000
_cell.length_c   1.000
_cell.angle_alpha   90.00
_cell.angle_beta   90.00
_cell.angle_gamma   90.00
#
_symmetry.space_group_name_H-M   'P 1'
#
loop_
_entity.id
_entity.type
_entity.pdbx_description
1 polymer ?
#
loop_
_entity_poly.entity_id
_entity_poly.type
_entity_poly.pdbx_seq_one_letter_code
_entity_poly.pdbx_strand_id
1 'polypeptide(L)'
;MLGSPYYVSTPTVSSAPASNFKCMQVNLRHAKAASASLAEVVLENNLDIILIQEPYARNFDSPTLVDIPPGYVAFHSLDREHAYGAVILVRLSLAVSCRAVSRSSLNHVAAVDLHSCGKTFRFISMYVRPSCHDSSNVFRSVFRSLLTPLTVIGVDSNAKSSLWNSVTTDRKGMDLEEILLVFKLNVLNRNRNDLDFLPSGTSFLDITLGTDDIVSPRWFFPTIPSLSDHPFIYFEIMRSTQPCPAQILKAPSPKLPHISKLDKRIQFLYLSVIEPILLYGCSLWAPLLNTKAGCKKARSCQRTFLVSTIGAFKTVSTEALLLLNTTLPIDLRVAELTAMRYRTSSDGFSAASLKWLSKVLPHIKSQRKVDTFNHFSASKCPPWASFLDAILDDSGASMPMPMLPSAPQQLRLLTGHRRIENSMHFCVLVMDYCGVRDMVNGSLDPYVDEPTAIQFCTQEALRIATQLRREYSRIELFSPSTSSFSFLLPSTKLSSLQQLNRDSLLQIAEKTVLFSCLSSSSNPWIYLANSIAHSGVTNYTSSEILRPSKAALKLEIHQSVASIWNGEWASSQAGASTRAFFPKVVQILSGHSLLNSHQSRFGFKDSPGCKCGAPLESTEHFLFFCPRFSQERTLFQAVCSVYDVTWPPSLPSITGNRSVWEAMCAFIHQTRRLRWGSS
;
A
#
# COMPACT_ATOMS: atom_id res chain seq x y z
N MET A 1 -18.85 41.45 -32.89
CA MET A 1 -17.75 42.21 -32.25
C MET A 1 -17.82 41.91 -30.76
N LEU A 2 -17.16 40.83 -30.32
CA LEU A 2 -15.77 40.76 -29.82
C LEU A 2 -15.66 41.23 -28.35
N GLY A 3 -15.52 40.24 -27.47
CA GLY A 3 -15.21 40.39 -26.03
C GLY A 3 -14.65 39.06 -25.51
N SER A 4 -13.33 38.91 -25.72
CA SER A 4 -12.40 37.79 -25.48
C SER A 4 -12.71 36.70 -24.42
N PRO A 5 -12.43 35.41 -24.73
CA PRO A 5 -12.35 34.33 -23.76
C PRO A 5 -10.97 34.29 -23.07
N TYR A 6 -11.00 33.77 -21.85
CA TYR A 6 -9.85 33.52 -20.97
C TYR A 6 -8.75 32.73 -21.69
N TYR A 7 -7.54 33.28 -21.69
CA TYR A 7 -6.32 32.59 -22.09
C TYR A 7 -6.06 31.40 -21.16
N VAL A 8 -6.29 30.20 -21.68
CA VAL A 8 -5.62 28.98 -21.19
C VAL A 8 -4.18 29.10 -21.63
N SER A 9 -3.27 29.33 -20.69
CA SER A 9 -1.83 29.24 -20.93
C SER A 9 -1.50 27.82 -21.39
N THR A 10 -1.28 27.67 -22.70
CA THR A 10 -0.65 26.50 -23.32
C THR A 10 0.67 26.21 -22.61
N PRO A 11 0.96 24.97 -22.21
CA PRO A 11 2.26 24.62 -21.69
C PRO A 11 3.28 24.85 -22.81
N THR A 12 4.18 25.80 -22.59
CA THR A 12 5.38 25.98 -23.43
C THR A 12 6.13 24.67 -23.43
N VAL A 13 6.12 23.98 -24.59
CA VAL A 13 7.00 22.85 -24.87
C VAL A 13 8.43 23.38 -24.80
N SER A 14 9.12 23.09 -23.70
CA SER A 14 10.55 23.30 -23.58
C SER A 14 11.25 22.48 -24.66
N SER A 15 11.79 23.16 -25.67
CA SER A 15 12.46 22.60 -26.83
C SER A 15 13.93 22.30 -26.56
N ALA A 16 14.24 21.62 -25.45
CA ALA A 16 15.57 21.08 -25.20
C ALA A 16 15.55 19.55 -25.38
N PRO A 17 16.18 18.99 -26.44
CA PRO A 17 16.19 17.55 -26.66
C PRO A 17 17.03 16.87 -25.58
N ALA A 18 16.46 15.85 -24.94
CA ALA A 18 17.10 15.13 -23.85
C ALA A 18 18.32 14.34 -24.38
N SER A 19 19.52 14.76 -23.99
CA SER A 19 20.76 14.00 -24.19
C SER A 19 20.99 12.96 -23.08
N ASN A 20 20.04 12.82 -22.15
CA ASN A 20 20.07 11.88 -21.04
C ASN A 20 18.73 11.12 -20.99
N PHE A 21 18.77 9.78 -20.96
CA PHE A 21 17.59 8.92 -20.84
C PHE A 21 17.60 8.20 -19.49
N LYS A 22 16.48 8.24 -18.76
CA LYS A 22 16.26 7.43 -17.56
C LYS A 22 15.71 6.08 -17.94
N CYS A 23 16.48 5.04 -17.73
CA CYS A 23 16.16 3.69 -18.17
C CYS A 23 15.96 2.72 -17.01
N MET A 24 15.21 1.65 -17.28
CA MET A 24 15.06 0.52 -16.38
C MET A 24 15.15 -0.79 -17.16
N GLN A 25 15.84 -1.78 -16.62
CA GLN A 25 15.91 -3.14 -17.14
C GLN A 25 15.36 -4.12 -16.11
N VAL A 26 14.58 -5.11 -16.56
CA VAL A 26 14.03 -6.17 -15.70
C VAL A 26 13.58 -7.40 -16.47
N ASN A 27 13.85 -8.58 -15.91
CA ASN A 27 13.18 -9.82 -16.28
C ASN A 27 11.93 -10.03 -15.39
N LEU A 28 10.74 -10.09 -16.00
CA LEU A 28 9.46 -10.21 -15.30
C LEU A 28 9.01 -11.66 -15.07
N ARG A 29 9.71 -12.66 -15.61
CA ARG A 29 9.38 -14.09 -15.47
C ARG A 29 7.94 -14.43 -15.85
N HIS A 30 7.41 -13.73 -16.84
CA HIS A 30 6.03 -13.84 -17.28
C HIS A 30 5.01 -13.65 -16.14
N ALA A 31 5.37 -12.90 -15.08
CA ALA A 31 4.54 -12.72 -13.91
C ALA A 31 3.64 -11.48 -14.02
N LYS A 32 2.32 -11.69 -13.89
CA LYS A 32 1.32 -10.62 -13.89
C LYS A 32 1.55 -9.60 -12.77
N ALA A 33 1.86 -10.06 -11.55
CA ALA A 33 2.09 -9.18 -10.41
C ALA A 33 3.33 -8.29 -10.60
N ALA A 34 4.41 -8.85 -11.16
CA ALA A 34 5.62 -8.09 -11.50
C ALA A 34 5.35 -7.03 -12.57
N SER A 35 4.51 -7.35 -13.55
CA SER A 35 4.11 -6.41 -14.61
C SER A 35 3.30 -5.23 -14.07
N ALA A 36 2.31 -5.50 -13.20
CA ALA A 36 1.55 -4.44 -12.53
C ALA A 36 2.43 -3.56 -11.62
N SER A 37 3.37 -4.16 -10.88
CA SER A 37 4.31 -3.41 -10.04
C SER A 37 5.28 -2.56 -10.85
N LEU A 38 5.79 -3.08 -11.97
CA LEU A 38 6.63 -2.31 -12.89
C LEU A 38 5.87 -1.07 -13.39
N ALA A 39 4.57 -1.20 -13.68
CA ALA A 39 3.80 -0.08 -14.23
C ALA A 39 3.68 1.11 -13.26
N GLU A 40 3.48 0.83 -11.98
CA GLU A 40 3.46 1.84 -10.92
C GLU A 40 4.84 2.50 -10.77
N VAL A 41 5.92 1.71 -10.69
CA VAL A 41 7.30 2.21 -10.57
C VAL A 41 7.69 3.12 -11.73
N VAL A 42 7.27 2.78 -12.95
CA VAL A 42 7.54 3.56 -14.15
C VAL A 42 6.93 4.96 -14.08
N LEU A 43 5.68 5.05 -13.61
CA LEU A 43 4.97 6.32 -13.47
C LEU A 43 5.56 7.17 -12.34
N GLU A 44 5.76 6.58 -11.16
CA GLU A 44 6.26 7.30 -9.99
C GLU A 44 7.65 7.90 -10.20
N ASN A 45 8.52 7.19 -10.94
CA ASN A 45 9.91 7.59 -11.13
C ASN A 45 10.15 8.37 -12.42
N ASN A 46 9.11 8.63 -13.21
CA ASN A 46 9.21 9.30 -14.51
C ASN A 46 10.33 8.70 -15.38
N LEU A 47 10.22 7.40 -15.69
CA LEU A 47 11.19 6.67 -16.53
C LEU A 47 10.94 6.89 -18.03
N ASP A 48 11.98 6.93 -18.84
CA ASP A 48 11.84 7.24 -20.27
C ASP A 48 11.71 5.97 -21.11
N ILE A 49 12.53 4.96 -20.82
CA ILE A 49 12.68 3.74 -21.61
C ILE A 49 12.82 2.54 -20.68
N ILE A 50 12.10 1.46 -20.95
CA ILE A 50 12.11 0.25 -20.12
C ILE A 50 12.39 -0.96 -20.99
N LEU A 51 13.42 -1.73 -20.63
CA LEU A 51 13.88 -2.93 -21.31
C LEU A 51 13.41 -4.16 -20.54
N ILE A 52 12.43 -4.87 -21.08
CA ILE A 52 11.74 -5.98 -20.41
C ILE A 52 12.12 -7.30 -21.06
N GLN A 53 12.47 -8.29 -20.24
CA GLN A 53 12.63 -9.70 -20.60
C GLN A 53 11.51 -10.54 -19.96
N GLU A 54 11.08 -11.61 -20.63
CA GLU A 54 9.97 -12.50 -20.20
C GLU A 54 8.70 -11.72 -19.79
N PRO A 55 8.10 -10.90 -20.68
CA PRO A 55 6.95 -10.07 -20.35
C PRO A 55 5.69 -10.90 -20.08
N TYR A 56 4.78 -10.40 -19.25
CA TYR A 56 3.42 -10.96 -19.14
C TYR A 56 2.54 -10.46 -20.29
N ALA A 57 2.18 -11.36 -21.19
CA ALA A 57 1.24 -11.13 -22.29
C ALA A 57 0.13 -12.18 -22.27
N ARG A 58 -1.05 -11.83 -22.80
CA ARG A 58 -2.20 -12.72 -22.96
C ARG A 58 -2.42 -13.05 -24.44
N ASN A 59 -3.22 -14.08 -24.69
CA ASN A 59 -3.61 -14.58 -26.01
C ASN A 59 -2.47 -15.30 -26.75
N PHE A 60 -2.71 -16.56 -27.11
CA PHE A 60 -1.70 -17.43 -27.71
C PHE A 60 -1.35 -17.01 -29.14
N ASP A 61 -2.34 -16.75 -30.00
CA ASP A 61 -2.13 -16.45 -31.42
C ASP A 61 -1.84 -14.97 -31.71
N SER A 62 -2.19 -14.07 -30.79
CA SER A 62 -2.00 -12.62 -30.92
C SER A 62 -1.60 -12.02 -29.57
N PRO A 63 -0.34 -12.21 -29.14
CA PRO A 63 0.13 -11.79 -27.83
C PRO A 63 -0.14 -10.31 -27.59
N THR A 64 -0.92 -10.03 -26.54
CA THR A 64 -1.28 -8.69 -26.11
C THR A 64 -0.64 -8.44 -24.75
N LEU A 65 0.26 -7.46 -24.70
CA LEU A 65 0.92 -7.06 -23.46
C LEU A 65 -0.11 -6.47 -22.49
N VAL A 66 0.01 -6.80 -21.21
CA VAL A 66 -0.90 -6.35 -20.15
C VAL A 66 -0.16 -5.38 -19.22
N ASP A 67 -0.91 -4.46 -18.59
CA ASP A 67 -0.38 -3.50 -17.63
C ASP A 67 0.66 -2.52 -18.24
N ILE A 68 0.45 -2.12 -19.51
CA ILE A 68 1.19 -1.00 -20.11
C ILE A 68 0.85 0.28 -19.34
N PRO A 69 1.85 1.03 -18.82
CA PRO A 69 1.58 2.24 -18.06
C PRO A 69 0.93 3.31 -18.95
N PRO A 70 -0.07 4.05 -18.46
CA PRO A 70 -0.62 5.21 -19.17
C PRO A 70 0.47 6.16 -19.67
N GLY A 71 0.40 6.53 -20.96
CA GLY A 71 1.39 7.40 -21.58
C GLY A 71 2.67 6.71 -22.06
N TYR A 72 2.67 5.38 -22.20
CA TYR A 72 3.77 4.61 -22.80
C TYR A 72 3.28 3.80 -24.01
N VAL A 73 4.21 3.50 -24.92
CA VAL A 73 4.00 2.65 -26.09
C VAL A 73 4.97 1.47 -26.04
N ALA A 74 4.52 0.29 -26.46
CA ALA A 74 5.31 -0.94 -26.47
C ALA A 74 5.84 -1.27 -27.87
N PHE A 75 7.08 -1.75 -27.93
CA PHE A 75 7.75 -2.25 -29.14
C PHE A 75 8.20 -3.69 -28.90
N HIS A 76 7.74 -4.62 -29.75
CA HIS A 76 8.09 -6.03 -29.68
C HIS A 76 7.73 -6.81 -30.94
N SER A 77 8.20 -8.06 -31.02
CA SER A 77 7.81 -9.06 -32.03
C SER A 77 7.39 -10.37 -31.36
N LEU A 78 6.67 -10.28 -30.23
CA LEU A 78 6.16 -11.44 -29.48
C LEU A 78 5.34 -12.38 -30.36
N ASP A 79 5.60 -13.67 -30.24
CA ASP A 79 4.88 -14.76 -30.90
C ASP A 79 4.24 -15.70 -29.86
N ARG A 80 3.87 -16.93 -30.26
CA ARG A 80 3.27 -17.95 -29.38
C ARG A 80 4.14 -18.30 -28.17
N GLU A 81 5.44 -18.05 -28.22
CA GLU A 81 6.38 -18.24 -27.10
C GLU A 81 6.67 -16.93 -26.34
N HIS A 82 5.70 -16.00 -26.31
CA HIS A 82 5.83 -14.67 -25.69
C HIS A 82 6.29 -14.69 -24.22
N ALA A 83 6.10 -15.79 -23.49
CA ALA A 83 6.63 -15.96 -22.14
C ALA A 83 8.16 -15.85 -22.08
N TYR A 84 8.84 -16.12 -23.18
CA TYR A 84 10.30 -16.03 -23.33
C TYR A 84 10.71 -14.90 -24.28
N GLY A 85 9.84 -13.92 -24.45
CA GLY A 85 10.07 -12.80 -25.35
C GLY A 85 10.80 -11.63 -24.71
N ALA A 86 10.97 -10.57 -25.48
CA ALA A 86 11.48 -9.28 -25.04
C ALA A 86 10.58 -8.14 -25.52
N VAL A 87 10.47 -7.08 -24.72
CA VAL A 87 9.66 -5.89 -24.99
C VAL A 87 10.46 -4.65 -24.61
N ILE A 88 10.23 -3.55 -25.34
CA ILE A 88 10.66 -2.21 -24.91
C ILE A 88 9.43 -1.32 -24.73
N LEU A 89 9.32 -0.66 -23.58
CA LEU A 89 8.36 0.42 -23.38
C LEU A 89 9.07 1.76 -23.52
N VAL A 90 8.45 2.71 -24.24
CA VAL A 90 8.95 4.08 -24.40
C VAL A 90 7.85 5.05 -24.02
N ARG A 91 8.19 6.10 -23.25
CA ARG A 91 7.24 7.18 -22.96
C ARG A 91 6.72 7.79 -24.26
N LEU A 92 5.41 7.94 -24.39
CA LEU A 92 4.75 8.37 -25.62
C LEU A 92 5.24 9.74 -26.10
N SER A 93 5.42 10.71 -25.20
CA SER A 93 5.96 12.03 -25.55
C SER A 93 7.39 11.95 -26.12
N LEU A 94 8.20 11.02 -25.61
CA LEU A 94 9.54 10.76 -26.13
C LEU A 94 9.49 10.03 -27.47
N ALA A 95 8.63 9.01 -27.59
CA ALA A 95 8.47 8.24 -28.82
C ALA A 95 8.03 9.13 -30.00
N VAL A 96 7.12 10.08 -29.75
CA VAL A 96 6.66 11.05 -30.74
C VAL A 96 7.76 12.05 -31.08
N SER A 97 8.35 12.71 -30.07
CA SER A 97 9.38 13.73 -30.30
C SER A 97 10.63 13.19 -30.98
N CYS A 98 11.01 11.94 -30.69
CA CYS A 98 12.15 11.26 -31.26
C CYS A 98 11.80 10.37 -32.46
N ARG A 99 10.58 10.42 -33.02
CA ARG A 99 10.16 9.60 -34.18
C ARG A 99 10.59 8.13 -34.03
N ALA A 100 10.07 7.48 -33.00
CA ALA A 100 10.44 6.11 -32.66
C ALA A 100 10.11 5.12 -33.80
N VAL A 101 11.06 4.27 -34.17
CA VAL A 101 10.89 3.25 -35.22
C VAL A 101 11.21 1.87 -34.66
N SER A 102 10.26 0.93 -34.78
CA SER A 102 10.49 -0.46 -34.39
C SER A 102 11.53 -1.12 -35.31
N ARG A 103 12.48 -1.82 -34.70
CA ARG A 103 13.45 -2.71 -35.34
C ARG A 103 13.36 -4.15 -34.80
N SER A 104 12.30 -4.43 -34.03
CA SER A 104 12.03 -5.76 -33.47
C SER A 104 11.76 -6.74 -34.61
N SER A 105 12.40 -7.91 -34.55
CA SER A 105 12.27 -8.93 -35.60
C SER A 105 12.12 -10.35 -35.07
N LEU A 106 12.43 -10.60 -33.79
CA LEU A 106 12.42 -11.92 -33.16
C LEU A 106 11.69 -11.84 -31.82
N ASN A 107 11.04 -12.92 -31.40
CA ASN A 107 10.33 -12.97 -30.12
C ASN A 107 11.22 -12.55 -28.93
N HIS A 108 12.45 -13.08 -28.89
CA HIS A 108 13.41 -12.85 -27.80
C HIS A 108 14.25 -11.56 -27.95
N VAL A 109 13.96 -10.72 -28.96
CA VAL A 109 14.67 -9.45 -29.21
C VAL A 109 13.69 -8.34 -29.61
N ALA A 110 13.54 -7.34 -28.73
CA ALA A 110 12.88 -6.09 -29.07
C ALA A 110 13.93 -5.01 -29.34
N ALA A 111 13.71 -4.20 -30.37
CA ALA A 111 14.60 -3.09 -30.70
C ALA A 111 13.82 -1.86 -31.18
N VAL A 112 14.27 -0.68 -30.78
CA VAL A 112 13.67 0.60 -31.16
C VAL A 112 14.74 1.65 -31.45
N ASP A 113 14.55 2.38 -32.55
CA ASP A 113 15.34 3.55 -32.93
C ASP A 113 14.66 4.83 -32.44
N LEU A 114 15.39 5.68 -31.72
CA LEU A 114 14.97 7.03 -31.32
C LEU A 114 15.86 8.06 -32.04
N HIS A 115 15.25 8.84 -32.93
CA HIS A 115 15.87 9.88 -33.73
C HIS A 115 15.85 11.22 -33.00
N SER A 116 17.00 11.63 -32.45
CA SER A 116 17.17 12.89 -31.70
C SER A 116 18.37 13.66 -32.21
N CYS A 117 18.21 14.96 -32.50
CA CYS A 117 19.28 15.87 -32.94
C CYS A 117 20.15 15.36 -34.10
N GLY A 118 19.54 14.73 -35.11
CA GLY A 118 20.27 14.18 -36.27
C GLY A 118 21.09 12.92 -35.96
N LYS A 119 20.87 12.29 -34.80
CA LYS A 119 21.43 10.99 -34.43
C LYS A 119 20.34 9.99 -34.10
N THR A 120 20.67 8.72 -34.21
CA THR A 120 19.75 7.62 -33.89
C THR A 120 20.32 6.85 -32.71
N PHE A 121 19.63 6.90 -31.57
CA PHE A 121 19.90 6.02 -30.44
C PHE A 121 19.10 4.74 -30.63
N ARG A 122 19.76 3.59 -30.54
CA ARG A 122 19.11 2.29 -30.64
C ARG A 122 19.09 1.61 -29.28
N PHE A 123 17.90 1.24 -28.82
CA PHE A 123 17.72 0.45 -27.61
C PHE A 123 17.32 -0.97 -27.98
N ILE A 124 17.94 -1.95 -27.33
CA ILE A 124 17.69 -3.38 -27.55
C ILE A 124 17.39 -4.03 -26.20
N SER A 125 16.26 -4.74 -26.10
CA SER A 125 15.96 -5.67 -25.01
C SER A 125 16.07 -7.08 -25.55
N MET A 126 16.83 -7.94 -24.88
CA MET A 126 17.12 -9.29 -25.34
C MET A 126 17.01 -10.30 -24.20
N TYR A 127 16.54 -11.50 -24.52
CA TYR A 127 16.50 -12.62 -23.59
C TYR A 127 17.17 -13.85 -24.21
N VAL A 128 18.07 -14.51 -23.47
CA VAL A 128 18.68 -15.77 -23.90
C VAL A 128 18.35 -16.85 -22.88
N ARG A 129 17.63 -17.89 -23.32
CA ARG A 129 17.24 -19.01 -22.43
C ARG A 129 18.47 -19.72 -21.85
N PRO A 130 18.42 -20.18 -20.59
CA PRO A 130 19.48 -21.01 -20.00
C PRO A 130 19.77 -22.28 -20.82
N SER A 131 18.73 -22.87 -21.41
CA SER A 131 18.81 -24.07 -22.25
C SER A 131 19.30 -23.83 -23.68
N CYS A 132 19.53 -22.58 -24.10
CA CYS A 132 20.06 -22.29 -25.43
C CYS A 132 21.51 -22.77 -25.54
N HIS A 133 21.75 -23.82 -26.34
CA HIS A 133 23.09 -24.39 -26.53
C HIS A 133 23.99 -23.54 -27.42
N ASP A 134 23.40 -22.76 -28.34
CA ASP A 134 24.12 -21.92 -29.31
C ASP A 134 23.90 -20.42 -29.06
N SER A 135 24.02 -20.01 -27.80
CA SER A 135 23.86 -18.60 -27.41
C SER A 135 24.82 -17.67 -28.15
N SER A 136 26.03 -18.16 -28.46
CA SER A 136 27.07 -17.43 -29.17
C SER A 136 26.65 -16.99 -30.57
N ASN A 137 25.98 -17.86 -31.35
CA ASN A 137 25.47 -17.49 -32.66
C ASN A 137 24.27 -16.55 -32.56
N VAL A 138 23.40 -16.69 -31.55
CA VAL A 138 22.32 -15.74 -31.30
C VAL A 138 22.87 -14.33 -31.08
N PHE A 139 23.84 -14.17 -30.17
CA PHE A 139 24.49 -12.87 -29.94
C PHE A 139 25.15 -12.31 -31.20
N ARG A 140 25.94 -13.12 -31.93
CA ARG A 140 26.61 -12.68 -33.16
C ARG A 140 25.61 -12.24 -34.24
N SER A 141 24.51 -12.98 -34.41
CA SER A 141 23.46 -12.65 -35.38
C SER A 141 22.79 -11.32 -35.05
N VAL A 142 22.36 -11.15 -33.79
CA VAL A 142 21.73 -9.92 -33.30
C VAL A 142 22.69 -8.74 -33.43
N PHE A 143 23.94 -8.88 -33.00
CA PHE A 143 24.91 -7.78 -32.99
C PHE A 143 25.32 -7.35 -34.41
N ARG A 144 25.51 -8.30 -35.35
CA ARG A 144 25.79 -7.96 -36.76
C ARG A 144 24.63 -7.21 -37.42
N SER A 145 23.40 -7.59 -37.09
CA SER A 145 22.19 -7.04 -37.71
C SER A 145 21.79 -5.69 -37.12
N LEU A 146 21.87 -5.56 -35.79
CA LEU A 146 21.23 -4.47 -35.07
C LEU A 146 22.18 -3.43 -34.49
N LEU A 147 23.48 -3.66 -34.37
CA LEU A 147 24.36 -2.64 -33.78
C LEU A 147 24.46 -1.38 -34.65
N THR A 148 24.48 -0.24 -33.97
CA THR A 148 24.76 1.09 -34.52
C THR A 148 25.73 1.81 -33.59
N PRO A 149 26.34 2.94 -33.97
CA PRO A 149 27.29 3.64 -33.11
C PRO A 149 26.74 4.07 -31.74
N LEU A 150 25.41 4.26 -31.60
CA LEU A 150 24.75 4.65 -30.35
C LEU A 150 23.75 3.58 -29.92
N THR A 151 24.24 2.39 -29.58
CA THR A 151 23.41 1.27 -29.16
C THR A 151 23.54 1.01 -27.66
N VAL A 152 22.38 0.84 -27.00
CA VAL A 152 22.23 0.39 -25.62
C VAL A 152 21.49 -0.94 -25.61
N ILE A 153 21.99 -1.93 -24.87
CA ILE A 153 21.41 -3.26 -24.80
C ILE A 153 21.17 -3.65 -23.35
N GLY A 154 19.96 -4.05 -23.02
CA GLY A 154 19.65 -4.76 -21.77
C GLY A 154 19.37 -6.21 -22.09
N VAL A 155 20.13 -7.13 -21.49
CA VAL A 155 20.00 -8.56 -21.75
C VAL A 155 20.01 -9.37 -20.46
N ASP A 156 19.08 -10.31 -20.33
CA ASP A 156 19.29 -11.46 -19.44
C ASP A 156 19.99 -12.54 -20.25
N SER A 157 21.30 -12.64 -20.00
CA SER A 157 22.21 -13.46 -20.81
C SER A 157 22.18 -14.93 -20.44
N ASN A 158 21.75 -15.25 -19.21
CA ASN A 158 21.99 -16.54 -18.56
C ASN A 158 23.44 -17.03 -18.68
N ALA A 159 24.40 -16.11 -18.75
CA ALA A 159 25.84 -16.35 -18.81
C ALA A 159 26.51 -15.76 -17.58
N LYS A 160 27.43 -16.51 -16.97
CA LYS A 160 28.15 -16.05 -15.78
C LYS A 160 29.54 -15.56 -16.17
N SER A 161 29.90 -14.34 -15.76
CA SER A 161 31.26 -13.82 -15.85
C SER A 161 31.58 -12.89 -14.68
N SER A 162 32.81 -13.00 -14.19
CA SER A 162 33.38 -12.01 -13.26
C SER A 162 33.38 -10.58 -13.82
N LEU A 163 33.40 -10.40 -15.15
CA LEU A 163 33.38 -9.09 -15.83
C LEU A 163 32.13 -8.26 -15.47
N TRP A 164 30.99 -8.91 -15.26
CA TRP A 164 29.74 -8.27 -14.82
C TRP A 164 29.30 -8.71 -13.42
N ASN A 165 30.27 -9.10 -12.57
CA ASN A 165 30.15 -9.42 -11.15
C ASN A 165 29.57 -10.81 -10.79
N SER A 166 29.43 -11.75 -11.73
CA SER A 166 29.15 -13.14 -11.35
C SER A 166 30.30 -13.72 -10.52
N VAL A 167 29.99 -14.65 -9.61
CA VAL A 167 31.01 -15.27 -8.73
C VAL A 167 32.00 -16.13 -9.53
N THR A 168 31.54 -16.71 -10.63
CA THR A 168 32.31 -17.61 -11.51
C THR A 168 32.15 -17.18 -12.95
N THR A 169 33.12 -17.48 -13.80
CA THR A 169 32.97 -17.40 -15.26
C THR A 169 32.68 -18.78 -15.83
N ASP A 170 31.54 -18.93 -16.52
CA ASP A 170 31.19 -20.18 -17.21
C ASP A 170 31.52 -20.12 -18.71
N ARG A 171 31.28 -21.22 -19.44
CA ARG A 171 31.60 -21.29 -20.88
C ARG A 171 30.84 -20.24 -21.71
N LYS A 172 29.57 -19.99 -21.39
CA LYS A 172 28.75 -18.98 -22.07
C LYS A 172 29.27 -17.58 -21.78
N GLY A 173 29.72 -17.32 -20.55
CA GLY A 173 30.37 -16.08 -20.15
C GLY A 173 31.65 -15.81 -20.93
N MET A 174 32.55 -16.80 -20.99
CA MET A 174 33.79 -16.68 -21.77
C MET A 174 33.53 -16.38 -23.25
N ASP A 175 32.60 -17.10 -23.88
CA ASP A 175 32.24 -16.87 -25.28
C ASP A 175 31.62 -15.49 -25.49
N LEU A 176 30.78 -15.04 -24.54
CA LEU A 176 30.17 -13.72 -24.60
C LEU A 176 31.20 -12.62 -24.42
N GLU A 177 32.15 -12.73 -23.48
CA GLU A 177 33.26 -11.78 -23.31
C GLU A 177 34.03 -11.57 -24.62
N GLU A 178 34.37 -12.65 -25.33
CA GLU A 178 35.04 -12.58 -26.64
C GLU A 178 34.17 -11.86 -27.67
N ILE A 179 32.87 -12.18 -27.72
CA ILE A 179 31.92 -11.51 -28.61
C ILE A 179 31.84 -10.01 -28.29
N LEU A 180 31.74 -9.62 -27.02
CA LEU A 180 31.67 -8.21 -26.62
C LEU A 180 32.90 -7.43 -27.09
N LEU A 181 34.10 -8.02 -26.96
CA LEU A 181 35.34 -7.44 -27.47
C LEU A 181 35.31 -7.26 -29.00
N VAL A 182 34.88 -8.28 -29.74
CA VAL A 182 34.80 -8.25 -31.21
C VAL A 182 33.84 -7.15 -31.70
N PHE A 183 32.71 -6.97 -31.02
CA PHE A 183 31.69 -5.97 -31.39
C PHE A 183 31.88 -4.61 -30.70
N LYS A 184 32.96 -4.41 -29.93
CA LYS A 184 33.26 -3.17 -29.18
C LYS A 184 32.09 -2.73 -28.29
N LEU A 185 31.57 -3.69 -27.54
CA LEU A 185 30.51 -3.46 -26.55
C LEU A 185 31.13 -3.39 -25.15
N ASN A 186 30.81 -2.31 -24.45
CA ASN A 186 31.25 -2.04 -23.09
C ASN A 186 30.19 -2.53 -22.10
N VAL A 187 30.63 -3.21 -21.04
CA VAL A 187 29.78 -3.58 -19.91
C VAL A 187 29.53 -2.34 -19.05
N LEU A 188 28.27 -1.93 -18.94
CA LEU A 188 27.85 -0.75 -18.17
C LEU A 188 27.50 -1.08 -16.72
N ASN A 189 27.37 -2.37 -16.38
CA ASN A 189 27.16 -2.83 -15.01
C ASN A 189 28.22 -2.23 -14.08
N ARG A 190 27.78 -1.72 -12.92
CA ARG A 190 28.72 -1.22 -11.91
C ARG A 190 29.37 -2.35 -11.15
N ASN A 191 30.63 -2.15 -10.76
CA ASN A 191 31.35 -3.12 -9.95
C ASN A 191 30.59 -3.36 -8.65
N ARG A 192 30.54 -4.62 -8.19
CA ARG A 192 29.77 -4.98 -6.98
C ARG A 192 30.17 -4.16 -5.76
N ASN A 193 31.44 -3.74 -5.69
CA ASN A 193 31.98 -2.98 -4.56
C ASN A 193 31.54 -1.52 -4.57
N ASP A 194 31.12 -1.01 -5.73
CA ASP A 194 30.67 0.37 -5.92
C ASP A 194 29.14 0.51 -5.80
N LEU A 195 28.42 -0.59 -5.58
CA LEU A 195 26.97 -0.59 -5.44
C LEU A 195 26.57 -0.25 -4.00
N ASP A 196 25.83 0.85 -3.83
CA ASP A 196 25.20 1.24 -2.56
C ASP A 196 24.23 0.19 -2.02
N PHE A 197 23.71 -0.66 -2.91
CA PHE A 197 22.70 -1.65 -2.61
C PHE A 197 22.82 -2.85 -3.57
N LEU A 198 22.85 -4.06 -3.01
CA LEU A 198 22.86 -5.33 -3.75
C LEU A 198 21.75 -6.24 -3.20
N PRO A 199 20.73 -6.60 -4.00
CA PRO A 199 19.72 -7.58 -3.59
C PRO A 199 20.37 -8.92 -3.22
N SER A 200 19.97 -9.51 -2.09
CA SER A 200 20.43 -10.83 -1.67
C SER A 200 20.11 -11.90 -2.72
N GLY A 201 21.09 -12.75 -3.04
CA GLY A 201 20.93 -13.80 -4.05
C GLY A 201 21.07 -13.34 -5.51
N THR A 202 21.45 -12.08 -5.77
CA THR A 202 21.71 -11.58 -7.13
C THR A 202 22.78 -12.43 -7.82
N SER A 203 22.40 -13.07 -8.92
CA SER A 203 23.28 -13.96 -9.70
C SER A 203 24.06 -13.24 -10.81
N PHE A 204 23.79 -11.94 -11.03
CA PHE A 204 24.42 -11.12 -12.08
C PHE A 204 24.39 -11.79 -13.46
N LEU A 205 23.20 -12.15 -13.93
CA LEU A 205 22.97 -12.69 -15.27
C LEU A 205 22.46 -11.62 -16.24
N ASP A 206 21.86 -10.58 -15.66
CA ASP A 206 21.38 -9.38 -16.34
C ASP A 206 22.54 -8.40 -16.60
N ILE A 207 22.80 -8.14 -17.88
CA ILE A 207 23.88 -7.29 -18.36
C ILE A 207 23.29 -6.09 -19.09
N THR A 208 23.84 -4.91 -18.82
CA THR A 208 23.59 -3.70 -19.58
C THR A 208 24.85 -3.37 -20.38
N LEU A 209 24.72 -3.23 -21.69
CA LEU A 209 25.83 -2.99 -22.63
C LEU A 209 25.64 -1.67 -23.36
N GLY A 210 26.73 -1.04 -23.76
CA GLY A 210 26.75 0.15 -24.61
C GLY A 210 27.90 0.12 -25.59
N THR A 211 27.72 0.73 -26.76
CA THR A 211 28.83 1.02 -27.70
C THR A 211 29.74 2.13 -27.15
N ASP A 212 30.90 2.35 -27.75
CA ASP A 212 31.95 3.27 -27.25
C ASP A 212 31.47 4.71 -26.97
N ASP A 213 30.48 5.20 -27.70
CA ASP A 213 29.90 6.54 -27.53
C ASP A 213 28.83 6.61 -26.43
N ILE A 214 28.50 5.49 -25.77
CA ILE A 214 27.50 5.38 -24.72
C ILE A 214 28.17 5.30 -23.36
N VAL A 215 27.75 6.17 -22.45
CA VAL A 215 28.16 6.12 -21.04
C VAL A 215 26.93 6.07 -20.14
N SER A 216 27.07 5.34 -19.04
CA SER A 216 26.08 5.32 -17.97
C SER A 216 26.64 6.01 -16.71
N PRO A 217 26.24 7.27 -16.43
CA PRO A 217 26.74 7.98 -15.26
C PRO A 217 26.17 7.40 -13.95
N ARG A 218 25.00 6.77 -14.01
CA ARG A 218 24.34 6.13 -12.88
C ARG A 218 23.82 4.77 -13.32
N TRP A 219 24.22 3.73 -12.60
CA TRP A 219 23.75 2.36 -12.77
C TRP A 219 23.67 1.73 -11.38
N PHE A 220 22.49 1.26 -10.95
CA PHE A 220 22.31 0.65 -9.63
C PHE A 220 21.03 -0.20 -9.57
N PHE A 221 20.91 -1.03 -8.53
CA PHE A 221 19.68 -1.74 -8.20
C PHE A 221 18.79 -0.86 -7.31
N PRO A 222 17.58 -0.45 -7.74
CA PRO A 222 16.64 0.24 -6.87
C PRO A 222 16.26 -0.61 -5.65
N THR A 223 15.97 0.04 -4.54
CA THR A 223 15.51 -0.64 -3.32
C THR A 223 14.07 -1.14 -3.41
N ILE A 224 13.37 -0.87 -4.52
CA ILE A 224 12.01 -1.33 -4.80
C ILE A 224 12.05 -2.81 -5.27
N PRO A 225 11.24 -3.72 -4.70
CA PRO A 225 11.15 -5.08 -5.18
C PRO A 225 10.38 -5.15 -6.51
N SER A 226 10.82 -5.99 -7.43
CA SER A 226 10.17 -6.20 -8.74
C SER A 226 8.99 -7.17 -8.69
N LEU A 227 8.80 -7.88 -7.58
CA LEU A 227 7.90 -9.05 -7.47
C LEU A 227 8.24 -10.20 -8.45
N SER A 228 9.39 -10.10 -9.12
CA SER A 228 10.11 -11.17 -9.81
C SER A 228 11.30 -11.59 -8.94
N ASP A 229 11.87 -12.76 -9.18
CA ASP A 229 13.14 -13.15 -8.56
C ASP A 229 14.36 -12.45 -9.20
N HIS A 230 14.14 -11.67 -10.27
CA HIS A 230 15.13 -10.74 -10.83
C HIS A 230 14.87 -9.32 -10.34
N PRO A 231 15.89 -8.60 -9.83
CA PRO A 231 15.73 -7.22 -9.37
C PRO A 231 15.58 -6.23 -10.53
N PHE A 232 15.00 -5.06 -10.24
CA PHE A 232 15.08 -3.91 -11.14
C PHE A 232 16.53 -3.43 -11.28
N ILE A 233 16.92 -3.02 -12.49
CA ILE A 233 18.20 -2.36 -12.77
C ILE A 233 17.89 -0.99 -13.34
N TYR A 234 18.22 0.06 -12.59
CA TYR A 234 18.08 1.43 -13.05
C TYR A 234 19.40 1.91 -13.63
N PHE A 235 19.31 2.61 -14.75
CA PHE A 235 20.48 3.29 -15.30
C PHE A 235 20.10 4.53 -16.09
N GLU A 236 21.02 5.49 -16.13
CA GLU A 236 20.94 6.67 -16.99
C GLU A 236 21.85 6.46 -18.20
N ILE A 237 21.44 6.95 -19.37
CA ILE A 237 22.24 6.90 -20.60
C ILE A 237 22.54 8.30 -21.08
N MET A 238 23.82 8.59 -21.25
CA MET A 238 24.31 9.80 -21.89
C MET A 238 25.25 9.45 -23.03
N ARG A 239 25.35 10.36 -24.00
CA ARG A 239 26.34 10.28 -25.06
C ARG A 239 27.66 10.86 -24.58
N SER A 240 28.75 10.12 -24.77
CA SER A 240 30.10 10.63 -24.49
C SER A 240 30.48 11.72 -25.51
N THR A 241 31.08 12.80 -25.01
CA THR A 241 31.69 13.85 -25.85
C THR A 241 33.19 13.64 -26.06
N GLN A 242 33.78 12.59 -25.45
CA GLN A 242 35.17 12.17 -25.64
C GLN A 242 35.27 10.65 -25.85
N PRO A 243 36.18 10.14 -26.70
CA PRO A 243 36.46 8.71 -26.79
C PRO A 243 37.09 8.24 -25.47
N CYS A 244 36.41 7.32 -24.76
CA CYS A 244 36.87 6.84 -23.45
C CYS A 244 37.96 5.77 -23.63
N PRO A 245 39.16 5.92 -23.04
CA PRO A 245 40.09 4.80 -22.95
C PRO A 245 39.58 3.78 -21.91
N ALA A 246 39.70 2.50 -22.22
CA ALA A 246 39.32 1.38 -21.36
C ALA A 246 39.76 1.60 -19.90
N GLN A 247 38.80 1.70 -18.97
CA GLN A 247 39.10 2.04 -17.57
C GLN A 247 39.67 0.82 -16.82
N ILE A 248 40.94 0.94 -16.44
CA ILE A 248 41.60 0.10 -15.43
C ILE A 248 41.29 0.64 -14.02
N LEU A 249 40.81 -0.28 -13.18
CA LEU A 249 40.72 -0.36 -11.72
C LEU A 249 41.33 0.79 -10.87
N LYS A 250 40.54 1.34 -9.93
CA LYS A 250 41.04 2.00 -8.70
C LYS A 250 40.58 1.23 -7.46
N ALA A 251 41.50 1.07 -6.50
CA ALA A 251 41.33 0.31 -5.26
C ALA A 251 40.50 1.06 -4.18
N PRO A 252 39.87 0.33 -3.23
CA PRO A 252 38.91 0.91 -2.29
C PRO A 252 39.56 1.44 -1.01
N SER A 253 38.97 2.52 -0.46
CA SER A 253 39.16 2.94 0.93
C SER A 253 38.08 2.31 1.83
N PRO A 254 38.39 1.88 3.07
CA PRO A 254 37.43 1.23 3.95
C PRO A 254 36.46 2.25 4.58
N LYS A 255 35.17 1.91 4.68
CA LYS A 255 34.20 2.66 5.48
C LYS A 255 33.35 1.73 6.34
N LEU A 256 33.16 2.17 7.59
CA LEU A 256 32.39 1.51 8.66
C LEU A 256 30.89 1.36 8.34
N PRO A 257 30.20 0.38 8.97
CA PRO A 257 28.79 0.10 8.71
C PRO A 257 27.87 1.22 9.21
N HIS A 258 27.03 1.73 8.32
CA HIS A 258 26.03 2.76 8.58
C HIS A 258 24.78 2.14 9.24
N ILE A 259 24.48 2.52 10.50
CA ILE A 259 23.32 2.06 11.31
C ILE A 259 21.97 2.67 10.87
N SER A 260 21.89 3.34 9.71
CA SER A 260 20.79 4.28 9.43
C SER A 260 19.72 3.82 8.44
N LYS A 261 19.59 2.53 8.11
CA LYS A 261 18.48 2.05 7.25
C LYS A 261 17.81 0.81 7.85
N LEU A 262 16.58 0.97 8.33
CA LEU A 262 15.66 -0.14 8.57
C LEU A 262 15.43 -0.83 7.22
N ASP A 263 15.83 -2.09 7.09
CA ASP A 263 15.64 -2.87 5.87
C ASP A 263 14.17 -3.29 5.76
N LYS A 264 13.36 -2.41 5.18
CA LYS A 264 11.94 -2.63 4.93
C LYS A 264 11.67 -3.91 4.13
N ARG A 265 12.65 -4.49 3.42
CA ARG A 265 12.50 -5.76 2.69
C ARG A 265 12.49 -6.96 3.61
N ILE A 266 13.36 -7.00 4.62
CA ILE A 266 13.36 -8.06 5.63
C ILE A 266 12.10 -7.94 6.49
N GLN A 267 11.68 -6.71 6.80
CA GLN A 267 10.40 -6.46 7.47
C GLN A 267 9.22 -6.98 6.64
N PHE A 268 9.21 -6.70 5.33
CA PHE A 268 8.19 -7.18 4.41
C PHE A 268 8.18 -8.71 4.29
N LEU A 269 9.34 -9.36 4.15
CA LEU A 269 9.47 -10.83 4.12
C LEU A 269 8.99 -11.45 5.43
N TYR A 270 9.36 -10.86 6.56
CA TYR A 270 8.89 -11.29 7.85
C TYR A 270 7.36 -11.21 7.95
N LEU A 271 6.76 -10.07 7.62
CA LEU A 271 5.31 -9.86 7.75
C LEU A 271 4.47 -10.61 6.69
N SER A 272 5.01 -10.79 5.48
CA SER A 272 4.22 -11.30 4.33
C SER A 272 4.45 -12.78 4.04
N VAL A 273 5.55 -13.37 4.52
CA VAL A 273 5.89 -14.78 4.25
C VAL A 273 6.09 -15.56 5.55
N ILE A 274 7.01 -15.10 6.38
CA ILE A 274 7.47 -15.86 7.55
C ILE A 274 6.40 -15.89 8.64
N GLU A 275 5.83 -14.73 8.97
CA GLU A 275 4.75 -14.60 9.94
C GLU A 275 3.54 -15.45 9.52
N PRO A 276 3.01 -15.38 8.28
CA PRO A 276 1.94 -16.28 7.82
C PRO A 276 2.27 -17.76 7.91
N ILE A 277 3.49 -18.19 7.56
CA ILE A 277 3.91 -19.61 7.65
C ILE A 277 3.94 -20.07 9.10
N LEU A 278 4.57 -19.28 9.99
CA LEU A 278 4.62 -19.58 11.42
C LEU A 278 3.21 -19.66 12.01
N LEU A 279 2.32 -18.77 11.57
CA LEU A 279 0.99 -18.60 12.16
C LEU A 279 -0.10 -19.46 11.52
N TYR A 280 0.17 -20.16 10.42
CA TYR A 280 -0.81 -20.98 9.70
C TYR A 280 -1.54 -21.97 10.64
N GLY A 281 -0.80 -22.65 11.51
CA GLY A 281 -1.32 -23.61 12.50
C GLY A 281 -1.43 -23.11 13.93
N CYS A 282 -1.33 -21.79 14.19
CA CYS A 282 -1.05 -21.29 15.55
C CYS A 282 -2.07 -21.67 16.62
N SER A 283 -3.35 -21.79 16.25
CA SER A 283 -4.41 -22.18 17.17
C SER A 283 -4.28 -23.61 17.71
N LEU A 284 -3.52 -24.49 17.04
CA LEU A 284 -3.30 -25.88 17.47
C LEU A 284 -2.15 -25.99 18.47
N TRP A 285 -1.05 -25.26 18.23
CA TRP A 285 0.15 -25.33 19.07
C TRP A 285 0.25 -24.20 20.10
N ALA A 286 -0.66 -23.22 20.07
CA ALA A 286 -0.82 -22.16 21.09
C ALA A 286 -0.67 -22.61 22.55
N PRO A 287 -1.18 -23.79 22.99
CA PRO A 287 -0.98 -24.28 24.36
C PRO A 287 0.48 -24.39 24.82
N LEU A 288 1.43 -24.58 23.88
CA LEU A 288 2.87 -24.62 24.18
C LEU A 288 3.39 -23.28 24.73
N LEU A 289 2.72 -22.18 24.40
CA LEU A 289 3.01 -20.82 24.90
C LEU A 289 2.51 -20.59 26.33
N ASN A 290 1.93 -21.60 27.00
CA ASN A 290 1.57 -21.48 28.42
C ASN A 290 2.80 -21.48 29.34
N THR A 291 3.97 -21.88 28.83
CA THR A 291 5.23 -21.94 29.57
C THR A 291 6.17 -20.81 29.15
N LYS A 292 6.97 -20.29 30.10
CA LYS A 292 8.00 -19.29 29.81
C LYS A 292 9.02 -19.79 28.77
N ALA A 293 9.35 -21.08 28.79
CA ALA A 293 10.26 -21.70 27.83
C ALA A 293 9.68 -21.68 26.40
N GLY A 294 8.38 -21.97 26.24
CA GLY A 294 7.68 -21.88 24.96
C GLY A 294 7.68 -20.47 24.39
N CYS A 295 7.32 -19.45 25.20
CA CYS A 295 7.38 -18.05 24.78
C CYS A 295 8.79 -17.62 24.40
N LYS A 296 9.80 -18.00 25.20
CA LYS A 296 11.21 -17.68 24.90
C LYS A 296 11.67 -18.30 23.58
N LYS A 297 11.29 -19.54 23.29
CA LYS A 297 11.64 -20.21 22.03
C LYS A 297 10.98 -19.50 20.83
N ALA A 298 9.70 -19.17 20.92
CA ALA A 298 8.97 -18.46 19.86
C ALA A 298 9.57 -17.07 19.59
N ARG A 299 9.78 -16.27 20.64
CA ARG A 299 10.43 -14.95 20.54
C ARG A 299 11.87 -15.03 20.03
N SER A 300 12.60 -16.11 20.35
CA SER A 300 13.96 -16.34 19.81
C SER A 300 13.94 -16.56 18.29
N CYS A 301 12.96 -17.30 17.77
CA CYS A 301 12.79 -17.45 16.31
C CYS A 301 12.45 -16.12 15.64
N GLN A 302 11.54 -15.33 16.22
CA GLN A 302 11.19 -13.99 15.72
C GLN A 302 12.42 -13.05 15.74
N ARG A 303 13.20 -13.10 16.81
CA ARG A 303 14.39 -12.26 17.03
C ARG A 303 15.40 -12.37 15.90
N THR A 304 15.62 -13.56 15.34
CA THR A 304 16.56 -13.76 14.22
C THR A 304 16.24 -12.85 13.03
N PHE A 305 14.95 -12.62 12.77
CA PHE A 305 14.49 -11.72 11.73
C PHE A 305 14.61 -10.26 12.16
N LEU A 306 14.18 -9.92 13.37
CA LEU A 306 14.21 -8.53 13.87
C LEU A 306 15.62 -7.93 13.94
N VAL A 307 16.62 -8.73 14.32
CA VAL A 307 18.04 -8.32 14.31
C VAL A 307 18.46 -7.96 12.89
N SER A 308 18.08 -8.79 11.91
CA SER A 308 18.44 -8.63 10.51
C SER A 308 17.74 -7.41 9.89
N THR A 309 16.47 -7.15 10.24
CA THR A 309 15.71 -5.99 9.76
C THR A 309 16.32 -4.66 10.17
N ILE A 310 16.89 -4.58 11.38
CA ILE A 310 17.48 -3.35 11.91
C ILE A 310 18.99 -3.27 11.61
N GLY A 311 19.64 -4.37 11.24
CA GLY A 311 21.10 -4.46 11.19
C GLY A 311 21.75 -4.32 12.57
N ALA A 312 21.03 -4.74 13.62
CA ALA A 312 21.45 -4.58 15.02
C ALA A 312 22.52 -5.61 15.43
N PHE A 313 23.33 -5.27 16.44
CA PHE A 313 24.23 -6.25 17.05
C PHE A 313 23.43 -7.42 17.67
N LYS A 314 23.99 -8.64 17.62
CA LYS A 314 23.35 -9.86 18.18
C LYS A 314 23.04 -9.77 19.68
N THR A 315 23.65 -8.82 20.39
CA THR A 315 23.48 -8.55 21.83
C THR A 315 22.32 -7.61 22.18
N VAL A 316 21.69 -6.94 21.20
CA VAL A 316 20.59 -5.98 21.44
C VAL A 316 19.35 -6.69 21.98
N SER A 317 18.66 -6.20 23.02
CA SER A 317 17.50 -6.89 23.61
C SER A 317 16.35 -7.12 22.61
N THR A 318 15.58 -8.21 22.79
CA THR A 318 14.48 -8.54 21.86
C THR A 318 13.38 -7.49 21.92
N GLU A 319 13.14 -6.94 23.10
CA GLU A 319 12.17 -5.89 23.38
C GLU A 319 12.52 -4.61 22.63
N ALA A 320 13.80 -4.21 22.61
CA ALA A 320 14.26 -3.07 21.82
C ALA A 320 14.05 -3.31 20.32
N LEU A 321 14.35 -4.51 19.84
CA LEU A 321 14.18 -4.85 18.42
C LEU A 321 12.69 -4.84 18.00
N LEU A 322 11.79 -5.30 18.86
CA LEU A 322 10.34 -5.30 18.63
C LEU A 322 9.80 -3.87 18.49
N LEU A 323 10.23 -2.96 19.37
CA LEU A 323 9.85 -1.55 19.30
C LEU A 323 10.39 -0.89 18.03
N LEU A 324 11.68 -1.06 17.75
CA LEU A 324 12.35 -0.46 16.60
C LEU A 324 11.78 -0.94 15.25
N ASN A 325 11.32 -2.19 15.19
CA ASN A 325 10.62 -2.74 14.04
C ASN A 325 9.12 -2.42 14.01
N THR A 326 8.56 -1.78 15.04
CA THR A 326 7.11 -1.58 15.19
C THR A 326 6.30 -2.89 15.07
N THR A 327 6.87 -3.99 15.57
CA THR A 327 6.28 -5.34 15.48
C THR A 327 5.85 -5.85 16.84
N LEU A 328 4.68 -6.50 16.89
CA LEU A 328 4.17 -7.15 18.08
C LEU A 328 4.97 -8.44 18.39
N PRO A 329 5.18 -8.82 19.67
CA PRO A 329 5.73 -10.13 20.01
C PRO A 329 4.94 -11.28 19.37
N ILE A 330 5.63 -12.28 18.84
CA ILE A 330 5.00 -13.37 18.08
C ILE A 330 3.99 -14.18 18.91
N ASP A 331 4.20 -14.34 20.21
CA ASP A 331 3.28 -15.02 21.13
C ASP A 331 1.98 -14.24 21.34
N LEU A 332 2.06 -12.91 21.38
CA LEU A 332 0.89 -12.04 21.41
C LEU A 332 0.16 -12.01 20.06
N ARG A 333 0.91 -12.09 18.96
CA ARG A 333 0.34 -12.26 17.61
C ARG A 333 -0.41 -13.60 17.44
N VAL A 334 0.11 -14.67 18.05
CA VAL A 334 -0.58 -15.97 18.14
C VAL A 334 -1.89 -15.83 18.93
N ALA A 335 -1.89 -15.08 20.04
CA ALA A 335 -3.10 -14.83 20.82
C ALA A 335 -4.16 -14.09 19.98
N GLU A 336 -3.75 -13.04 19.26
CA GLU A 336 -4.63 -12.27 18.37
C GLU A 336 -5.28 -13.14 17.29
N LEU A 337 -4.50 -13.96 16.57
CA LEU A 337 -5.05 -14.85 15.54
C LEU A 337 -5.90 -15.99 16.11
N THR A 338 -5.52 -16.54 17.26
CA THR A 338 -6.28 -17.61 17.91
C THR A 338 -7.64 -17.08 18.39
N ALA A 339 -7.67 -15.87 18.96
CA ALA A 339 -8.88 -15.15 19.30
C ALA A 339 -9.78 -14.89 18.09
N MET A 340 -9.19 -14.39 16.98
CA MET A 340 -9.93 -14.18 15.73
C MET A 340 -10.58 -15.47 15.25
N ARG A 341 -9.83 -16.58 15.16
CA ARG A 341 -10.36 -17.88 14.72
C ARG A 341 -11.45 -18.39 15.66
N TYR A 342 -11.31 -18.21 16.98
CA TYR A 342 -12.32 -18.62 17.95
C TYR A 342 -13.64 -17.85 17.78
N ARG A 343 -13.56 -16.55 17.50
CA ARG A 343 -14.74 -15.69 17.31
C ARG A 343 -15.36 -15.81 15.91
N THR A 344 -14.63 -16.31 14.91
CA THR A 344 -15.14 -16.47 13.54
C THR A 344 -15.52 -17.90 13.15
N SER A 345 -14.99 -18.93 13.82
CA SER A 345 -15.21 -20.32 13.43
C SER A 345 -16.48 -20.93 14.03
N SER A 346 -17.20 -21.70 13.21
CA SER A 346 -18.25 -22.64 13.61
C SER A 346 -17.69 -23.91 14.26
N ASP A 347 -16.44 -24.26 13.95
CA ASP A 347 -15.82 -25.52 14.37
C ASP A 347 -15.33 -25.48 15.83
N GLY A 348 -15.24 -26.66 16.44
CA GLY A 348 -14.77 -26.83 17.80
C GLY A 348 -13.29 -26.47 17.99
N PHE A 349 -12.98 -25.78 19.08
CA PHE A 349 -11.61 -25.54 19.52
C PHE A 349 -11.18 -26.56 20.58
N SER A 350 -9.90 -26.95 20.59
CA SER A 350 -9.38 -27.84 21.62
C SER A 350 -9.49 -27.21 23.02
N ALA A 351 -9.79 -28.03 24.04
CA ALA A 351 -9.89 -27.56 25.42
C ALA A 351 -8.59 -26.90 25.92
N ALA A 352 -7.43 -27.41 25.47
CA ALA A 352 -6.13 -26.86 25.80
C ALA A 352 -5.92 -25.46 25.22
N SER A 353 -6.28 -25.23 23.95
CA SER A 353 -6.17 -23.92 23.30
C SER A 353 -7.13 -22.91 23.91
N LEU A 354 -8.36 -23.33 24.26
CA LEU A 354 -9.33 -22.47 24.96
C LEU A 354 -8.87 -22.08 26.37
N LYS A 355 -8.28 -23.02 27.11
CA LYS A 355 -7.73 -22.75 28.45
C LYS A 355 -6.60 -21.73 28.37
N TRP A 356 -5.66 -21.91 27.42
CA TRP A 356 -4.59 -20.95 27.18
C TRP A 356 -5.13 -19.58 26.76
N LEU A 357 -6.04 -19.54 25.79
CA LEU A 357 -6.61 -18.29 25.28
C LEU A 357 -7.32 -17.51 26.38
N SER A 358 -8.12 -18.17 27.24
CA SER A 358 -8.78 -17.49 28.37
C SER A 358 -7.82 -17.03 29.46
N LYS A 359 -6.60 -17.57 29.52
CA LYS A 359 -5.57 -17.09 30.44
C LYS A 359 -4.91 -15.81 29.91
N VAL A 360 -4.67 -15.74 28.60
CA VAL A 360 -4.05 -14.57 27.94
C VAL A 360 -5.05 -13.44 27.71
N LEU A 361 -6.28 -13.77 27.33
CA LEU A 361 -7.39 -12.85 27.08
C LEU A 361 -8.63 -13.28 27.88
N PRO A 362 -8.74 -12.90 29.17
CA PRO A 362 -9.82 -13.35 30.06
C PRO A 362 -11.23 -13.05 29.56
N HIS A 363 -11.42 -11.92 28.89
CA HIS A 363 -12.73 -11.45 28.41
C HIS A 363 -13.19 -12.10 27.09
N ILE A 364 -12.38 -12.94 26.44
CA ILE A 364 -12.69 -13.49 25.11
C ILE A 364 -13.93 -14.40 25.10
N LYS A 365 -14.23 -15.06 26.23
CA LYS A 365 -15.32 -16.06 26.35
C LYS A 365 -16.69 -15.42 26.54
N SER A 366 -16.76 -14.20 27.08
CA SER A 366 -18.00 -13.47 27.30
C SER A 366 -18.48 -12.69 26.07
N GLN A 367 -17.76 -12.79 24.95
CA GLN A 367 -17.96 -11.94 23.78
C GLN A 367 -18.54 -12.69 22.58
N ARG A 368 -19.33 -11.99 21.77
CA ARG A 368 -20.13 -12.58 20.69
C ARG A 368 -19.26 -13.06 19.52
N LYS A 369 -19.67 -14.18 18.90
CA LYS A 369 -19.12 -14.72 17.65
C LYS A 369 -19.67 -13.98 16.40
N VAL A 370 -18.94 -14.04 15.28
CA VAL A 370 -19.37 -13.52 13.97
C VAL A 370 -20.52 -14.35 13.40
N ASP A 371 -21.33 -13.73 12.55
CA ASP A 371 -22.33 -14.40 11.74
C ASP A 371 -21.75 -15.48 10.82
N THR A 372 -22.30 -16.68 10.88
CA THR A 372 -22.12 -17.73 9.87
C THR A 372 -23.07 -17.47 8.71
N PHE A 373 -22.54 -17.29 7.50
CA PHE A 373 -23.36 -17.16 6.29
C PHE A 373 -24.13 -18.47 6.04
N ASN A 374 -25.43 -18.38 5.86
CA ASN A 374 -26.24 -19.54 5.49
C ASN A 374 -26.17 -19.74 3.97
N HIS A 375 -25.85 -20.97 3.55
CA HIS A 375 -25.86 -21.38 2.15
C HIS A 375 -27.31 -21.58 1.69
N PHE A 376 -27.72 -20.87 0.63
CA PHE A 376 -29.05 -21.05 0.05
C PHE A 376 -28.97 -21.76 -1.30
N SER A 377 -29.86 -22.74 -1.52
CA SER A 377 -29.99 -23.39 -2.83
C SER A 377 -30.80 -22.49 -3.76
N ALA A 378 -30.22 -22.14 -4.91
CA ALA A 378 -30.79 -21.22 -5.90
C ALA A 378 -32.00 -21.77 -6.68
N SER A 379 -32.51 -22.95 -6.34
CA SER A 379 -33.48 -23.68 -7.18
C SER A 379 -34.94 -23.22 -7.08
N LYS A 380 -35.25 -22.17 -6.31
CA LYS A 380 -36.57 -21.53 -6.29
C LYS A 380 -36.40 -20.03 -6.12
N CYS A 381 -36.26 -19.28 -7.21
CA CYS A 381 -36.51 -17.85 -7.16
C CYS A 381 -38.01 -17.65 -6.84
N PRO A 382 -38.38 -17.02 -5.72
CA PRO A 382 -39.78 -16.78 -5.36
C PRO A 382 -40.42 -15.73 -6.30
N PRO A 383 -41.74 -15.45 -6.19
CA PRO A 383 -42.50 -14.60 -7.12
C PRO A 383 -42.08 -13.11 -7.20
N TRP A 384 -40.95 -12.72 -6.60
CA TRP A 384 -40.47 -11.34 -6.57
C TRP A 384 -39.50 -10.97 -7.71
N ALA A 385 -39.32 -11.82 -8.73
CA ALA A 385 -38.61 -11.43 -9.96
C ALA A 385 -39.20 -10.14 -10.59
N SER A 386 -40.48 -9.87 -10.36
CA SER A 386 -41.19 -8.64 -10.73
C SER A 386 -40.81 -7.39 -9.91
N PHE A 387 -40.15 -7.53 -8.75
CA PHE A 387 -39.69 -6.40 -7.94
C PHE A 387 -38.31 -5.87 -8.39
N LEU A 388 -37.53 -6.69 -9.10
CA LEU A 388 -36.23 -6.26 -9.65
C LEU A 388 -36.41 -5.19 -10.73
N ASP A 389 -37.51 -5.24 -11.50
CA ASP A 389 -37.86 -4.23 -12.49
C ASP A 389 -38.22 -2.87 -11.87
N ALA A 390 -38.69 -2.85 -10.62
CA ALA A 390 -38.99 -1.61 -9.89
C ALA A 390 -37.77 -0.93 -9.25
N ILE A 391 -36.61 -1.61 -9.22
CA ILE A 391 -35.37 -1.11 -8.61
C ILE A 391 -34.55 -0.23 -9.58
N LEU A 392 -34.99 -0.08 -10.84
CA LEU A 392 -34.30 0.69 -11.86
C LEU A 392 -35.20 1.76 -12.47
N ASP A 393 -35.40 2.86 -11.75
CA ASP A 393 -35.77 4.11 -12.42
C ASP A 393 -34.90 5.25 -11.87
N ASP A 394 -33.74 5.40 -12.52
CA ASP A 394 -32.87 6.58 -12.47
C ASP A 394 -33.42 7.69 -13.41
N SER A 395 -34.61 7.48 -13.98
CA SER A 395 -35.26 8.41 -14.90
C SER A 395 -35.91 9.56 -14.14
N GLY A 396 -35.09 10.53 -13.72
CA GLY A 396 -35.33 11.99 -13.79
C GLY A 396 -36.75 12.57 -13.64
N ALA A 397 -37.67 11.95 -12.91
CA ALA A 397 -39.01 12.47 -12.68
C ALA A 397 -39.10 12.97 -11.24
N SER A 398 -38.88 14.27 -11.06
CA SER A 398 -39.35 15.01 -9.91
C SER A 398 -40.89 15.00 -9.89
N MET A 399 -41.49 13.87 -9.54
CA MET A 399 -42.87 13.87 -9.08
C MET A 399 -42.86 14.44 -7.66
N PRO A 400 -43.54 15.57 -7.38
CA PRO A 400 -43.70 16.06 -6.02
C PRO A 400 -44.57 15.06 -5.26
N MET A 401 -43.94 14.06 -4.65
CA MET A 401 -44.63 13.11 -3.78
C MET A 401 -45.16 13.85 -2.54
N PRO A 402 -46.45 13.71 -2.21
CA PRO A 402 -47.08 14.45 -1.12
C PRO A 402 -46.46 14.11 0.23
N MET A 403 -46.53 15.10 1.15
CA MET A 403 -45.85 15.02 2.43
C MET A 403 -46.31 13.87 3.32
N LEU A 404 -47.57 13.54 3.19
CA LEU A 404 -48.19 12.40 3.87
C LEU A 404 -48.67 11.40 2.81
N PRO A 405 -48.80 10.12 3.19
CA PRO A 405 -49.58 9.15 2.42
C PRO A 405 -50.93 9.73 1.99
N SER A 406 -51.28 9.52 0.73
CA SER A 406 -52.46 10.14 0.12
C SER A 406 -53.77 9.42 0.46
N ALA A 407 -53.67 8.22 1.04
CA ALA A 407 -54.80 7.38 1.39
C ALA A 407 -54.76 6.95 2.88
N PRO A 408 -55.92 6.83 3.57
CA PRO A 408 -55.98 6.46 4.98
C PRO A 408 -55.37 5.10 5.32
N GLN A 409 -55.37 4.16 4.37
CA GLN A 409 -54.85 2.80 4.55
C GLN A 409 -53.42 2.61 3.99
N GLN A 410 -52.68 3.70 3.84
CA GLN A 410 -51.30 3.69 3.34
C GLN A 410 -50.32 4.03 4.47
N LEU A 411 -49.38 3.12 4.72
CA LEU A 411 -48.28 3.28 5.68
C LEU A 411 -47.00 3.63 4.91
N ARG A 412 -46.24 4.61 5.40
CA ARG A 412 -44.93 4.96 4.86
C ARG A 412 -43.85 4.85 5.93
N LEU A 413 -42.78 4.14 5.61
CA LEU A 413 -41.63 3.89 6.46
C LEU A 413 -40.40 4.50 5.79
N LEU A 414 -39.75 5.43 6.49
CA LEU A 414 -38.53 6.07 6.00
C LEU A 414 -37.36 5.61 6.86
N THR A 415 -36.35 5.01 6.22
CA THR A 415 -35.11 4.63 6.90
C THR A 415 -34.05 5.72 6.74
N GLY A 416 -33.24 5.92 7.77
CA GLY A 416 -32.16 6.88 7.81
C GLY A 416 -30.98 6.32 8.57
N HIS A 417 -29.77 6.63 8.13
CA HIS A 417 -28.54 6.21 8.81
C HIS A 417 -27.45 7.26 8.65
N ARG A 418 -26.64 7.43 9.69
CA ARG A 418 -25.53 8.40 9.70
C ARG A 418 -24.42 7.90 10.61
N ARG A 419 -23.16 8.03 10.17
CA ARG A 419 -22.01 7.86 11.07
C ARG A 419 -21.79 9.13 11.88
N ILE A 420 -21.69 8.99 13.20
CA ILE A 420 -21.35 10.07 14.13
C ILE A 420 -20.19 9.56 14.98
N GLU A 421 -19.05 10.25 14.92
CA GLU A 421 -17.80 9.80 15.54
C GLU A 421 -17.45 8.34 15.18
N ASN A 422 -17.45 7.45 16.17
CA ASN A 422 -17.13 6.03 16.00
C ASN A 422 -18.37 5.13 15.94
N SER A 423 -19.60 5.63 16.10
CA SER A 423 -20.83 4.83 16.08
C SER A 423 -21.71 5.12 14.87
N MET A 424 -22.44 4.09 14.43
CA MET A 424 -23.51 4.23 13.45
C MET A 424 -24.81 4.55 14.15
N HIS A 425 -25.51 5.57 13.69
CA HIS A 425 -26.84 5.95 14.17
C HIS A 425 -27.86 5.62 13.09
N PHE A 426 -29.03 5.17 13.52
CA PHE A 426 -30.13 4.80 12.63
C PHE A 426 -31.44 5.47 13.06
N CYS A 427 -32.36 5.62 12.11
CA CYS A 427 -33.70 6.12 12.33
C CYS A 427 -34.69 5.40 11.39
N VAL A 428 -35.85 5.04 11.90
CA VAL A 428 -37.02 4.61 11.16
C VAL A 428 -38.17 5.54 11.52
N LEU A 429 -38.63 6.34 10.56
CA LEU A 429 -39.80 7.21 10.73
C LEU A 429 -41.04 6.50 10.19
N VAL A 430 -42.08 6.41 11.00
CA VAL A 430 -43.35 5.75 10.67
C VAL A 430 -44.41 6.81 10.45
N MET A 431 -44.99 6.84 9.26
CA MET A 431 -45.95 7.86 8.85
C MET A 431 -47.19 7.22 8.24
N ASP A 432 -48.34 7.83 8.51
CA ASP A 432 -49.61 7.54 7.86
C ASP A 432 -50.29 8.82 7.40
N TYR A 433 -51.52 8.73 6.89
CA TYR A 433 -52.26 9.88 6.39
C TYR A 433 -52.49 11.00 7.43
N CYS A 434 -52.39 10.70 8.73
CA CYS A 434 -52.56 11.68 9.81
C CYS A 434 -51.26 12.42 10.15
N GLY A 435 -50.08 11.90 9.79
CA GLY A 435 -48.82 12.48 10.21
C GLY A 435 -47.72 11.46 10.52
N VAL A 436 -46.77 11.88 11.36
CA VAL A 436 -45.80 10.98 12.00
C VAL A 436 -46.54 10.21 13.11
N ARG A 437 -46.64 8.89 12.95
CA ARG A 437 -47.27 7.99 13.92
C ARG A 437 -46.28 7.55 14.99
N ASP A 438 -45.05 7.21 14.59
CA ASP A 438 -44.02 6.70 15.49
C ASP A 438 -42.61 6.96 14.92
N MET A 439 -41.60 6.85 15.76
CA MET A 439 -40.20 7.02 15.39
C MET A 439 -39.30 6.13 16.24
N VAL A 440 -38.51 5.29 15.58
CA VAL A 440 -37.49 4.45 16.23
C VAL A 440 -36.12 4.93 15.80
N ASN A 441 -35.30 5.38 16.76
CA ASN A 441 -33.93 5.79 16.50
C ASN A 441 -32.99 5.40 17.63
N GLY A 442 -31.71 5.25 17.31
CA GLY A 442 -30.71 4.80 18.27
C GLY A 442 -29.29 4.80 17.73
N SER A 443 -28.35 4.56 18.62
CA SER A 443 -26.95 4.28 18.29
C SER A 443 -26.71 2.78 18.29
N LEU A 444 -25.90 2.35 17.33
CA LEU A 444 -25.37 0.99 17.27
C LEU A 444 -23.99 0.96 17.91
N ASP A 445 -23.56 -0.24 18.29
CA ASP A 445 -22.20 -0.48 18.79
C ASP A 445 -21.16 0.15 17.84
N PRO A 446 -20.13 0.88 18.34
CA PRO A 446 -19.06 1.49 17.53
C PRO A 446 -18.39 0.57 16.50
N TYR A 447 -18.54 -0.73 16.72
CA TYR A 447 -17.96 -1.81 15.94
C TYR A 447 -18.83 -2.30 14.75
N VAL A 448 -20.04 -1.75 14.60
CA VAL A 448 -20.95 -2.07 13.48
C VAL A 448 -20.55 -1.27 12.24
N ASP A 449 -20.38 -1.98 11.12
CA ASP A 449 -20.10 -1.34 9.84
C ASP A 449 -21.38 -0.79 9.19
N GLU A 450 -21.21 0.13 8.25
CA GLU A 450 -22.32 0.83 7.58
C GLU A 450 -23.29 -0.14 6.87
N PRO A 451 -22.84 -1.16 6.11
CA PRO A 451 -23.76 -2.11 5.49
C PRO A 451 -24.61 -2.87 6.51
N THR A 452 -24.03 -3.30 7.64
CA THR A 452 -24.79 -3.99 8.70
C THR A 452 -25.77 -3.04 9.38
N ALA A 453 -25.38 -1.78 9.61
CA ALA A 453 -26.26 -0.75 10.15
C ALA A 453 -27.47 -0.49 9.23
N ILE A 454 -27.24 -0.44 7.92
CA ILE A 454 -28.31 -0.29 6.92
C ILE A 454 -29.25 -1.50 6.93
N GLN A 455 -28.70 -2.72 6.98
CA GLN A 455 -29.51 -3.94 7.08
C GLN A 455 -30.32 -4.00 8.38
N PHE A 456 -29.76 -3.53 9.50
CA PHE A 456 -30.45 -3.46 10.78
C PHE A 456 -31.58 -2.43 10.77
N CYS A 457 -31.33 -1.24 10.24
CA CYS A 457 -32.36 -0.22 10.09
C CYS A 457 -33.51 -0.70 9.18
N THR A 458 -33.17 -1.46 8.14
CA THR A 458 -34.16 -2.12 7.27
C THR A 458 -34.97 -3.18 8.04
N GLN A 459 -34.32 -3.96 8.91
CA GLN A 459 -35.03 -4.95 9.75
C GLN A 459 -36.02 -4.29 10.70
N GLU A 460 -35.64 -3.19 11.34
CA GLU A 460 -36.56 -2.48 12.24
C GLU A 460 -37.78 -1.94 11.49
N ALA A 461 -37.59 -1.39 10.29
CA ALA A 461 -38.70 -0.96 9.46
C ALA A 461 -39.61 -2.14 9.06
N LEU A 462 -39.05 -3.28 8.64
CA LEU A 462 -39.83 -4.47 8.30
C LEU A 462 -40.55 -5.07 9.50
N ARG A 463 -39.95 -5.01 10.69
CA ARG A 463 -40.58 -5.46 11.95
C ARG A 463 -41.81 -4.62 12.26
N ILE A 464 -41.72 -3.28 12.17
CA ILE A 464 -42.85 -2.37 12.36
C ILE A 464 -43.93 -2.62 11.29
N ALA A 465 -43.54 -2.74 10.02
CA ALA A 465 -44.44 -3.05 8.91
C ALA A 465 -45.24 -4.34 9.15
N THR A 466 -44.55 -5.39 9.63
CA THR A 466 -45.16 -6.68 9.94
C THR A 466 -46.13 -6.59 11.11
N GLN A 467 -45.85 -5.77 12.13
CA GLN A 467 -46.76 -5.51 13.25
C GLN A 467 -48.05 -4.80 12.79
N LEU A 468 -47.91 -3.81 11.89
CA LEU A 468 -49.03 -2.99 11.41
C LEU A 468 -49.76 -3.56 10.17
N ARG A 469 -49.39 -4.77 9.71
CA ARG A 469 -49.88 -5.36 8.45
C ARG A 469 -51.40 -5.55 8.32
N ARG A 470 -52.12 -5.56 9.45
CA ARG A 470 -53.59 -5.69 9.51
C ARG A 470 -54.30 -4.34 9.37
N GLU A 471 -53.63 -3.25 9.73
CA GLU A 471 -54.22 -1.90 9.75
C GLU A 471 -54.12 -1.21 8.38
N TYR A 472 -53.10 -1.56 7.59
CA TYR A 472 -52.82 -0.91 6.31
C TYR A 472 -52.92 -1.90 5.13
N SER A 473 -53.47 -1.41 4.02
CA SER A 473 -53.61 -2.17 2.77
C SER A 473 -52.44 -1.95 1.82
N ARG A 474 -51.66 -0.86 2.02
CA ARG A 474 -50.44 -0.54 1.26
C ARG A 474 -49.33 -0.07 2.19
N ILE A 475 -48.12 -0.58 2.00
CA ILE A 475 -46.91 -0.24 2.77
C ILE A 475 -45.84 0.27 1.80
N GLU A 476 -45.25 1.42 2.09
CA GLU A 476 -44.17 2.01 1.30
C GLU A 476 -42.90 2.09 2.15
N LEU A 477 -41.83 1.42 1.74
CA LEU A 477 -40.55 1.45 2.45
C LEU A 477 -39.52 2.20 1.62
N PHE A 478 -39.09 3.36 2.12
CA PHE A 478 -38.05 4.18 1.49
C PHE A 478 -36.71 3.96 2.19
N SER A 479 -35.69 3.71 1.37
CA SER A 479 -34.30 3.66 1.81
C SER A 479 -33.39 4.60 1.03
N PRO A 480 -32.46 5.28 1.71
CA PRO A 480 -31.44 6.11 1.08
C PRO A 480 -30.26 5.31 0.53
N SER A 481 -30.30 3.99 0.60
CA SER A 481 -29.24 3.13 0.08
C SER A 481 -29.81 1.94 -0.68
N THR A 482 -29.24 1.68 -1.85
CA THR A 482 -29.50 0.45 -2.63
C THR A 482 -29.07 -0.80 -1.88
N SER A 483 -28.14 -0.67 -0.92
CA SER A 483 -27.70 -1.79 -0.10
C SER A 483 -28.76 -2.31 0.87
N SER A 484 -29.80 -1.52 1.20
CA SER A 484 -30.92 -1.97 2.06
C SER A 484 -31.60 -3.21 1.53
N PHE A 485 -31.80 -3.28 0.22
CA PHE A 485 -32.53 -4.38 -0.43
C PHE A 485 -31.60 -5.40 -1.07
N SER A 486 -30.31 -5.39 -0.70
CA SER A 486 -29.31 -6.36 -1.21
C SER A 486 -29.69 -7.82 -0.96
N PHE A 487 -30.52 -8.11 0.06
CA PHE A 487 -31.05 -9.46 0.32
C PHE A 487 -32.09 -9.94 -0.72
N LEU A 488 -32.52 -9.08 -1.64
CA LEU A 488 -33.36 -9.44 -2.80
C LEU A 488 -32.52 -9.82 -4.02
N LEU A 489 -31.24 -9.47 -4.07
CA LEU A 489 -30.41 -9.82 -5.21
C LEU A 489 -30.13 -11.34 -5.24
N PRO A 490 -29.99 -11.95 -6.44
CA PRO A 490 -29.58 -13.35 -6.56
C PRO A 490 -28.19 -13.56 -5.93
N SER A 491 -28.17 -14.01 -4.67
CA SER A 491 -26.95 -14.34 -3.94
C SER A 491 -27.05 -15.74 -3.35
N THR A 492 -25.98 -16.50 -3.45
CA THR A 492 -25.85 -17.85 -2.87
C THR A 492 -25.57 -17.83 -1.37
N LYS A 493 -25.27 -16.64 -0.80
CA LYS A 493 -24.93 -16.45 0.62
C LYS A 493 -25.58 -15.18 1.17
N LEU A 494 -26.31 -15.30 2.27
CA LEU A 494 -26.90 -14.18 3.02
C LEU A 494 -26.41 -14.21 4.47
N SER A 495 -26.26 -13.03 5.08
CA SER A 495 -26.08 -12.93 6.53
C SER A 495 -27.36 -13.33 7.27
N SER A 496 -27.26 -13.61 8.58
CA SER A 496 -28.45 -13.95 9.38
C SER A 496 -29.45 -12.79 9.40
N LEU A 497 -28.96 -11.55 9.43
CA LEU A 497 -29.77 -10.34 9.38
C LEU A 497 -30.43 -10.14 8.01
N GLN A 498 -29.73 -10.41 6.91
CA GLN A 498 -30.31 -10.37 5.56
C GLN A 498 -31.38 -11.46 5.37
N GLN A 499 -31.18 -12.63 5.97
CA GLN A 499 -32.17 -13.69 5.97
C GLN A 499 -33.41 -13.28 6.79
N LEU A 500 -33.21 -12.69 7.97
CA LEU A 500 -34.30 -12.19 8.80
C LEU A 500 -35.11 -11.07 8.09
N ASN A 501 -34.41 -10.16 7.38
CA ASN A 501 -35.03 -9.15 6.53
C ASN A 501 -35.91 -9.80 5.45
N ARG A 502 -35.38 -10.81 4.78
CA ARG A 502 -36.12 -11.56 3.76
C ARG A 502 -37.36 -12.24 4.34
N ASP A 503 -37.23 -12.94 5.46
CA ASP A 503 -38.33 -13.66 6.11
C ASP A 503 -39.41 -12.70 6.61
N SER A 504 -39.03 -11.50 7.07
CA SER A 504 -39.95 -10.45 7.50
C SER A 504 -40.70 -9.85 6.30
N LEU A 505 -40.00 -9.54 5.21
CA LEU A 505 -40.62 -8.98 4.00
C LEU A 505 -41.62 -9.95 3.36
N LEU A 506 -41.32 -11.25 3.32
CA LEU A 506 -42.22 -12.26 2.76
C LEU A 506 -43.61 -12.27 3.42
N GLN A 507 -43.72 -11.86 4.69
CA GLN A 507 -45.00 -11.81 5.40
C GLN A 507 -45.92 -10.66 4.97
N ILE A 508 -45.39 -9.67 4.24
CA ILE A 508 -46.08 -8.44 3.85
C ILE A 508 -45.89 -8.08 2.37
N ALA A 509 -45.25 -8.98 1.60
CA ALA A 509 -44.77 -8.70 0.25
C ALA A 509 -45.87 -8.20 -0.70
N GLU A 510 -47.07 -8.79 -0.64
CA GLU A 510 -48.20 -8.46 -1.53
C GLU A 510 -48.71 -7.01 -1.38
N LYS A 511 -48.41 -6.35 -0.25
CA LYS A 511 -48.85 -4.98 0.06
C LYS A 511 -47.71 -3.97 0.06
N THR A 512 -46.47 -4.42 -0.13
CA THR A 512 -45.27 -3.59 0.11
C THR A 512 -44.68 -3.10 -1.20
N VAL A 513 -44.40 -1.80 -1.29
CA VAL A 513 -43.64 -1.17 -2.38
C VAL A 513 -42.32 -0.66 -1.80
N LEU A 514 -41.22 -1.00 -2.47
CA LEU A 514 -39.87 -0.63 -2.04
C LEU A 514 -39.33 0.51 -2.90
N PHE A 515 -38.78 1.52 -2.26
CA PHE A 515 -38.17 2.67 -2.93
C PHE A 515 -36.72 2.81 -2.48
N SER A 516 -35.80 2.84 -3.43
CA SER A 516 -34.38 3.14 -3.17
C SER A 516 -34.00 4.42 -3.88
N CYS A 517 -33.34 5.34 -3.17
CA CYS A 517 -32.89 6.61 -3.74
C CYS A 517 -31.41 6.82 -3.44
N LEU A 518 -30.63 7.19 -4.46
CA LEU A 518 -29.17 7.36 -4.38
C LEU A 518 -28.75 8.76 -3.89
N SER A 519 -29.65 9.76 -3.90
CA SER A 519 -29.33 11.14 -3.52
C SER A 519 -30.18 11.63 -2.34
N SER A 520 -29.52 11.89 -1.22
CA SER A 520 -30.13 12.49 -0.03
C SER A 520 -30.51 13.98 -0.21
N SER A 521 -29.96 14.63 -1.23
CA SER A 521 -30.15 16.07 -1.49
C SER A 521 -31.41 16.40 -2.29
N SER A 522 -31.93 15.44 -3.05
CA SER A 522 -33.09 15.64 -3.94
C SER A 522 -34.41 15.20 -3.34
N ASN A 523 -34.41 14.56 -2.16
CA ASN A 523 -35.62 14.02 -1.54
C ASN A 523 -35.74 14.48 -0.06
N PRO A 524 -36.69 15.39 0.25
CA PRO A 524 -36.92 15.91 1.60
C PRO A 524 -37.15 14.84 2.68
N TRP A 525 -37.71 13.68 2.30
CA TRP A 525 -38.01 12.55 3.21
C TRP A 525 -36.76 11.90 3.75
N ILE A 526 -35.81 11.66 2.85
CA ILE A 526 -34.53 11.05 3.17
C ILE A 526 -33.67 12.03 3.96
N TYR A 527 -33.71 13.31 3.59
CA TYR A 527 -33.04 14.36 4.35
C TYR A 527 -33.54 14.39 5.80
N LEU A 528 -34.86 14.33 6.02
CA LEU A 528 -35.46 14.32 7.35
C LEU A 528 -35.00 13.10 8.18
N ALA A 529 -35.12 11.88 7.65
CA ALA A 529 -34.72 10.66 8.37
C ALA A 529 -33.22 10.64 8.70
N ASN A 530 -32.36 11.12 7.78
CA ASN A 530 -30.92 11.23 8.01
C ASN A 530 -30.57 12.37 8.99
N SER A 531 -31.31 13.48 8.97
CA SER A 531 -31.13 14.58 9.93
C SER A 531 -31.53 14.17 11.35
N ILE A 532 -32.56 13.33 11.49
CA ILE A 532 -32.95 12.75 12.78
C ILE A 532 -31.92 11.72 13.25
N ALA A 533 -31.38 10.89 12.35
CA ALA A 533 -30.26 10.02 12.70
C ALA A 533 -29.03 10.82 13.16
N HIS A 534 -28.84 12.03 12.62
CA HIS A 534 -27.74 12.94 12.98
C HIS A 534 -27.91 13.62 14.34
N SER A 535 -29.15 13.88 14.81
CA SER A 535 -29.38 14.63 16.05
C SER A 535 -29.00 13.88 17.32
N GLY A 536 -28.73 12.57 17.23
CA GLY A 536 -28.17 11.78 18.34
C GLY A 536 -29.13 11.52 19.50
N VAL A 537 -30.42 11.90 19.39
CA VAL A 537 -31.43 11.64 20.41
C VAL A 537 -31.74 10.14 20.42
N THR A 538 -31.28 9.39 21.43
CA THR A 538 -31.40 7.93 21.47
C THR A 538 -32.55 7.46 22.36
N ASN A 539 -33.55 6.77 21.79
CA ASN A 539 -34.61 6.10 22.56
C ASN A 539 -34.35 4.59 22.71
N TYR A 540 -33.40 4.03 21.97
CA TYR A 540 -33.17 2.60 21.86
C TYR A 540 -31.68 2.25 21.76
N THR A 541 -31.16 1.45 22.70
CA THR A 541 -29.84 0.81 22.61
C THR A 541 -30.03 -0.68 22.39
N SER A 542 -30.21 -1.12 21.14
CA SER A 542 -30.18 -2.55 20.85
C SER A 542 -28.74 -3.01 20.84
N SER A 543 -28.36 -3.67 21.94
CA SER A 543 -27.17 -4.49 21.91
C SER A 543 -27.50 -5.87 21.35
N GLU A 544 -28.69 -6.46 21.54
CA GLU A 544 -28.89 -7.93 21.45
C GLU A 544 -28.86 -8.57 20.06
N ILE A 545 -29.25 -7.85 19.00
CA ILE A 545 -29.42 -8.46 17.66
C ILE A 545 -28.13 -8.43 16.83
N LEU A 546 -27.24 -7.47 17.07
CA LEU A 546 -26.08 -7.21 16.22
C LEU A 546 -24.87 -8.06 16.64
N ARG A 547 -24.34 -8.84 15.68
CA ARG A 547 -23.02 -9.50 15.81
C ARG A 547 -21.93 -8.56 15.26
N PRO A 548 -20.76 -8.46 15.92
CA PRO A 548 -19.70 -7.53 15.49
C PRO A 548 -19.10 -7.93 14.14
N SER A 549 -18.70 -6.93 13.35
CA SER A 549 -18.00 -7.15 12.08
C SER A 549 -16.62 -7.78 12.29
N LYS A 550 -16.09 -8.50 11.29
CA LYS A 550 -14.72 -9.07 11.36
C LYS A 550 -13.64 -7.99 11.57
N ALA A 551 -13.86 -6.79 11.03
CA ALA A 551 -12.94 -5.66 11.18
C ALA A 551 -12.95 -5.14 12.62
N ALA A 552 -14.11 -5.01 13.22
CA ALA A 552 -14.22 -4.59 14.60
C ALA A 552 -13.68 -5.61 15.59
N LEU A 553 -13.95 -6.90 15.36
CA LEU A 553 -13.33 -7.97 16.13
C LEU A 553 -11.81 -7.87 16.13
N LYS A 554 -11.24 -7.64 14.94
CA LYS A 554 -9.79 -7.47 14.78
C LYS A 554 -9.29 -6.28 15.60
N LEU A 555 -9.98 -5.15 15.55
CA LEU A 555 -9.61 -3.95 16.31
C LEU A 555 -9.66 -4.17 17.82
N GLU A 556 -10.74 -4.75 18.32
CA GLU A 556 -10.97 -5.03 19.74
C GLU A 556 -9.90 -5.99 20.32
N ILE A 557 -9.64 -7.09 19.59
CA ILE A 557 -8.62 -8.06 19.98
C ILE A 557 -7.23 -7.40 19.92
N HIS A 558 -6.95 -6.61 18.88
CA HIS A 558 -5.69 -5.90 18.74
C HIS A 558 -5.41 -4.96 19.91
N GLN A 559 -6.41 -4.17 20.33
CA GLN A 559 -6.30 -3.26 21.48
C GLN A 559 -6.01 -4.01 22.78
N SER A 560 -6.71 -5.14 23.00
CA SER A 560 -6.48 -5.99 24.18
C SER A 560 -5.05 -6.52 24.24
N VAL A 561 -4.55 -7.00 23.10
CA VAL A 561 -3.19 -7.53 22.98
C VAL A 561 -2.13 -6.42 23.07
N ALA A 562 -2.38 -5.24 22.50
CA ALA A 562 -1.51 -4.09 22.61
C ALA A 562 -1.37 -3.58 24.05
N SER A 563 -2.46 -3.62 24.84
CA SER A 563 -2.42 -3.29 26.27
C SER A 563 -1.49 -4.22 27.05
N ILE A 564 -1.54 -5.53 26.79
CA ILE A 564 -0.64 -6.51 27.39
C ILE A 564 0.82 -6.20 27.03
N TRP A 565 1.10 -5.94 25.75
CA TRP A 565 2.46 -5.60 25.31
C TRP A 565 2.97 -4.31 25.96
N ASN A 566 2.13 -3.28 26.08
CA ASN A 566 2.51 -2.04 26.74
C ASN A 566 2.90 -2.26 28.21
N GLY A 567 2.21 -3.15 28.92
CA GLY A 567 2.58 -3.55 30.29
C GLY A 567 3.91 -4.30 30.37
N GLU A 568 4.15 -5.26 29.46
CA GLU A 568 5.44 -5.97 29.36
C GLU A 568 6.60 -5.02 29.04
N TRP A 569 6.39 -4.10 28.08
CA TRP A 569 7.37 -3.10 27.71
C TRP A 569 7.67 -2.13 28.84
N ALA A 570 6.66 -1.69 29.60
CA ALA A 570 6.82 -0.78 30.73
C ALA A 570 7.59 -1.40 31.90
N SER A 571 7.58 -2.72 32.04
CA SER A 571 8.29 -3.43 33.12
C SER A 571 9.68 -3.96 32.73
N SER A 572 10.04 -3.99 31.45
CA SER A 572 11.28 -4.60 30.96
C SER A 572 12.56 -3.80 31.31
N GLN A 573 13.49 -4.41 32.06
CA GLN A 573 14.80 -3.80 32.35
C GLN A 573 15.72 -3.74 31.12
N ALA A 574 15.65 -4.72 30.22
CA ALA A 574 16.51 -4.82 29.03
C ALA A 574 16.19 -3.79 27.93
N GLY A 575 15.02 -3.13 27.99
CA GLY A 575 14.62 -2.03 27.12
C GLY A 575 14.79 -0.65 27.74
N ALA A 576 15.33 -0.53 28.96
CA ALA A 576 15.38 0.71 29.73
C ALA A 576 16.11 1.86 28.99
N SER A 577 17.27 1.58 28.41
CA SER A 577 18.01 2.57 27.62
C SER A 577 17.23 3.01 26.38
N THR A 578 16.65 2.07 25.62
CA THR A 578 15.82 2.38 24.44
C THR A 578 14.58 3.21 24.80
N ARG A 579 13.93 2.95 25.95
CA ARG A 579 12.81 3.77 26.44
C ARG A 579 13.19 5.23 26.67
N ALA A 580 14.44 5.50 27.04
CA ALA A 580 14.93 6.88 27.20
C ALA A 580 15.02 7.63 25.86
N PHE A 581 15.08 6.95 24.71
CA PHE A 581 15.21 7.56 23.37
C PHE A 581 13.89 7.84 22.62
N PHE A 582 12.76 7.24 22.99
CA PHE A 582 11.48 7.35 22.26
C PHE A 582 10.46 8.22 23.02
N PRO A 583 9.74 9.19 22.40
CA PRO A 583 9.41 9.30 20.96
C PRO A 583 9.80 10.61 20.22
N LYS A 584 10.33 11.66 20.87
CA LYS A 584 10.43 13.02 20.27
C LYS A 584 11.72 13.34 19.53
N VAL A 585 12.82 12.68 19.89
CA VAL A 585 14.16 12.99 19.36
C VAL A 585 14.37 12.42 17.94
N VAL A 586 13.73 11.30 17.63
CA VAL A 586 13.77 10.66 16.29
C VAL A 586 13.07 11.50 15.22
N GLN A 587 11.99 12.21 15.56
CA GLN A 587 11.28 13.11 14.64
C GLN A 587 12.19 14.24 14.13
N ILE A 588 13.04 14.75 15.01
CA ILE A 588 14.00 15.80 14.71
C ILE A 588 15.16 15.28 13.86
N LEU A 589 15.76 14.15 14.26
CA LEU A 589 16.91 13.58 13.56
C LEU A 589 16.58 13.03 12.17
N SER A 590 15.34 12.61 11.95
CA SER A 590 14.89 12.10 10.65
C SER A 590 14.31 13.19 9.74
N GLY A 591 14.15 14.43 10.23
CA GLY A 591 13.44 15.49 9.52
C GLY A 591 11.91 15.29 9.44
N HIS A 592 11.37 14.19 9.98
CA HIS A 592 9.94 13.88 9.99
C HIS A 592 9.30 14.40 11.29
N SER A 593 9.14 15.73 11.37
CA SER A 593 8.75 16.41 12.61
C SER A 593 7.44 17.18 12.49
N LEU A 594 6.94 17.65 13.64
CA LEU A 594 5.75 18.51 13.72
C LEU A 594 6.06 20.00 13.46
N LEU A 595 7.17 20.30 12.76
CA LEU A 595 7.54 21.65 12.37
C LEU A 595 6.85 22.04 11.06
N ASN A 596 6.57 23.33 10.86
CA ASN A 596 5.71 23.79 9.76
C ASN A 596 6.28 23.46 8.38
N SER A 597 7.60 23.46 8.20
CA SER A 597 8.23 23.08 6.92
C SER A 597 7.89 21.64 6.50
N HIS A 598 7.87 20.71 7.45
CA HIS A 598 7.50 19.32 7.20
C HIS A 598 5.98 19.19 7.03
N GLN A 599 5.16 19.80 7.90
CA GLN A 599 3.70 19.70 7.81
C GLN A 599 3.12 20.32 6.53
N SER A 600 3.68 21.44 6.05
CA SER A 600 3.23 22.10 4.82
C SER A 600 3.50 21.28 3.56
N ARG A 601 4.63 20.57 3.50
CA ARG A 601 4.94 19.63 2.41
C ARG A 601 3.89 18.51 2.26
N PHE A 602 3.19 18.15 3.33
CA PHE A 602 2.17 17.12 3.34
C PHE A 602 0.74 17.66 3.44
N GLY A 603 0.54 18.97 3.27
CA GLY A 603 -0.79 19.59 3.20
C GLY A 603 -1.51 19.72 4.55
N PHE A 604 -0.83 19.53 5.68
CA PHE A 604 -1.42 19.73 7.02
C PHE A 604 -1.37 21.19 7.50
N LYS A 605 -0.57 22.03 6.84
CA LYS A 605 -0.49 23.48 7.08
C LYS A 605 -0.31 24.24 5.79
N ASP A 606 -0.96 25.40 5.69
CA ASP A 606 -0.93 26.25 4.50
C ASP A 606 0.41 26.97 4.31
N SER A 607 1.19 27.16 5.38
CA SER A 607 2.48 27.86 5.33
C SER A 607 3.60 27.10 6.02
N PRO A 608 4.80 27.01 5.40
CA PRO A 608 5.98 26.41 6.00
C PRO A 608 6.72 27.35 6.97
N GLY A 609 6.30 28.61 7.06
CA GLY A 609 6.97 29.66 7.84
C GLY A 609 6.86 29.48 9.35
N CYS A 610 7.86 29.95 10.08
CA CYS A 610 7.83 29.99 11.55
C CYS A 610 7.16 31.29 12.01
N LYS A 611 6.48 31.25 13.18
CA LYS A 611 5.90 32.44 13.81
C LYS A 611 6.93 33.50 14.22
N CYS A 612 8.22 33.19 14.20
CA CYS A 612 9.29 34.16 14.42
C CYS A 612 9.55 35.07 13.19
N GLY A 613 8.86 34.83 12.07
CA GLY A 613 9.05 35.57 10.81
C GLY A 613 9.97 34.84 9.81
N ALA A 614 10.58 33.72 10.18
CA ALA A 614 11.42 32.95 9.24
C ALA A 614 10.55 32.26 8.16
N PRO A 615 11.00 32.23 6.89
CA PRO A 615 10.23 31.66 5.79
C PRO A 615 10.07 30.13 5.88
N LEU A 616 10.94 29.45 6.63
CA LEU A 616 10.90 28.00 6.84
C LEU A 616 11.16 27.66 8.32
N GLU A 617 10.21 27.00 8.97
CA GLU A 617 10.44 26.37 10.27
C GLU A 617 11.05 24.97 10.07
N SER A 618 12.34 24.91 9.72
CA SER A 618 13.11 23.66 9.59
C SER A 618 13.61 23.13 10.93
N THR A 619 14.05 21.87 10.97
CA THR A 619 14.74 21.29 12.14
C THR A 619 15.93 22.15 12.56
N GLU A 620 16.74 22.56 11.58
CA GLU A 620 17.93 23.38 11.82
C GLU A 620 17.56 24.76 12.38
N HIS A 621 16.52 25.39 11.81
CA HIS A 621 15.98 26.64 12.34
C HIS A 621 15.50 26.47 13.78
N PHE A 622 14.69 25.46 14.07
CA PHE A 622 14.16 25.18 15.41
C PHE A 622 15.28 24.94 16.43
N LEU A 623 16.23 24.06 16.11
CA LEU A 623 17.30 23.66 17.01
C LEU A 623 18.33 24.76 17.25
N PHE A 624 18.68 25.56 16.24
CA PHE A 624 19.88 26.39 16.32
C PHE A 624 19.65 27.89 16.15
N PHE A 625 18.59 28.32 15.47
CA PHE A 625 18.46 29.70 15.01
C PHE A 625 17.19 30.41 15.43
N CYS A 626 16.13 29.69 15.79
CA CYS A 626 14.83 30.29 16.09
C CYS A 626 14.93 31.16 17.35
N PRO A 627 14.65 32.47 17.28
CA PRO A 627 14.81 33.38 18.41
C PRO A 627 13.74 33.15 19.49
N ARG A 628 12.62 32.50 19.15
CA ARG A 628 11.55 32.16 20.11
C ARG A 628 11.98 31.14 21.17
N PHE A 629 13.07 30.42 20.93
CA PHE A 629 13.56 29.36 21.81
C PHE A 629 14.98 29.67 22.32
N SER A 630 15.41 30.93 22.27
CA SER A 630 16.75 31.36 22.68
C SER A 630 17.01 31.07 24.15
N GLN A 631 16.03 31.34 25.01
CA GLN A 631 16.15 31.14 26.45
C GLN A 631 16.34 29.66 26.80
N GLU A 632 15.51 28.77 26.25
CA GLU A 632 15.60 27.32 26.46
C GLU A 632 16.89 26.73 25.87
N ARG A 633 17.46 27.37 24.84
CA ARG A 633 18.69 26.91 24.17
C ARG A 633 19.97 27.28 24.92
N THR A 634 19.91 28.18 25.89
CA THR A 634 21.08 28.65 26.65
C THR A 634 21.90 27.51 27.25
N LEU A 635 21.23 26.54 27.90
CA LEU A 635 21.90 25.38 28.49
C LEU A 635 22.57 24.51 27.41
N PHE A 636 21.91 24.33 26.27
CA PHE A 636 22.47 23.55 25.15
C PHE A 636 23.71 24.22 24.56
N GLN A 637 23.69 25.54 24.39
CA GLN A 637 24.85 26.33 23.92
C GLN A 637 26.00 26.31 24.92
N ALA A 638 25.71 26.46 26.22
CA ALA A 638 26.72 26.42 27.28
C ALA A 638 27.42 25.03 27.32
N VAL A 639 26.65 23.95 27.22
CA VAL A 639 27.21 22.59 27.19
C VAL A 639 28.05 22.37 25.93
N CYS A 640 27.63 22.85 24.76
CA CYS A 640 28.48 22.80 23.55
C CYS A 640 29.82 23.52 23.77
N SER A 641 29.81 24.70 24.40
CA SER A 641 31.04 25.46 24.68
C SER A 641 31.96 24.78 25.68
N VAL A 642 31.42 24.08 26.70
CA VAL A 642 32.22 23.35 27.70
C VAL A 642 32.96 22.17 27.09
N TYR A 643 32.40 21.56 26.04
CA TYR A 643 32.96 20.39 25.38
C TYR A 643 33.62 20.70 24.03
N ASP A 644 34.01 21.96 23.81
CA ASP A 644 34.67 22.43 22.57
C ASP A 644 33.92 22.07 21.28
N VAL A 645 32.59 21.99 21.34
CA VAL A 645 31.74 21.75 20.17
C VAL A 645 31.34 23.10 19.57
N THR A 646 31.80 23.35 18.35
CA THR A 646 31.49 24.57 17.58
C THR A 646 29.99 24.75 17.38
N TRP A 647 29.47 25.95 17.65
CA TRP A 647 28.07 26.29 17.43
C TRP A 647 27.86 26.93 16.04
N PRO A 648 26.87 26.50 15.24
CA PRO A 648 25.94 25.40 15.49
C PRO A 648 26.60 24.02 15.35
N PRO A 649 26.28 23.06 16.24
CA PRO A 649 26.92 21.75 16.26
C PRO A 649 26.47 20.87 15.10
N SER A 650 27.41 20.14 14.49
CA SER A 650 27.08 19.11 13.50
C SER A 650 26.40 17.91 14.17
N LEU A 651 25.51 17.21 13.46
CA LEU A 651 24.82 16.03 13.99
C LEU A 651 25.79 14.97 14.57
N PRO A 652 26.90 14.62 13.90
CA PRO A 652 27.92 13.73 14.48
C PRO A 652 28.50 14.24 15.80
N SER A 653 28.75 15.56 15.93
CA SER A 653 29.28 16.17 17.15
C SER A 653 28.30 16.10 18.32
N ILE A 654 26.99 16.24 18.04
CA ILE A 654 25.94 16.10 19.06
C ILE A 654 25.84 14.64 19.52
N THR A 655 25.80 13.69 18.58
CA THR A 655 25.66 12.26 18.91
C THR A 655 26.93 11.65 19.49
N GLY A 656 28.09 12.23 19.22
CA GLY A 656 29.39 11.78 19.69
C GLY A 656 29.69 12.20 21.13
N ASN A 657 28.95 13.15 21.70
CA ASN A 657 29.13 13.62 23.08
C ASN A 657 27.83 13.49 23.88
N ARG A 658 27.84 12.62 24.90
CA ARG A 658 26.67 12.30 25.71
C ARG A 658 26.08 13.53 26.42
N SER A 659 26.91 14.41 26.96
CA SER A 659 26.44 15.60 27.69
C SER A 659 25.78 16.60 26.74
N VAL A 660 26.36 16.79 25.55
CA VAL A 660 25.81 17.64 24.49
C VAL A 660 24.48 17.07 23.97
N TRP A 661 24.40 15.75 23.82
CA TRP A 661 23.17 15.03 23.47
C TRP A 661 22.05 15.21 24.51
N GLU A 662 22.36 15.02 25.79
CA GLU A 662 21.40 15.18 26.88
C GLU A 662 20.88 16.63 26.97
N ALA A 663 21.76 17.61 26.74
CA ALA A 663 21.38 19.03 26.67
C ALA A 663 20.46 19.34 25.47
N MET A 664 20.70 18.75 24.30
CA MET A 664 19.79 18.86 23.15
C MET A 664 18.41 18.25 23.47
N CYS A 665 18.38 17.08 24.11
CA CYS A 665 17.13 16.42 24.49
C CYS A 665 16.34 17.28 25.48
N ALA A 666 17.01 17.82 26.50
CA ALA A 666 16.41 18.73 27.48
C ALA A 666 15.77 19.96 26.79
N PHE A 667 16.48 20.59 25.84
CA PHE A 667 15.96 21.67 25.02
C PHE A 667 14.68 21.28 24.27
N ILE A 668 14.68 20.15 23.55
CA ILE A 668 13.52 19.66 22.80
C ILE A 668 12.32 19.40 23.73
N HIS A 669 12.58 18.85 24.92
CA HIS A 669 11.53 18.59 25.90
C HIS A 669 10.94 19.86 26.51
N GLN A 670 11.79 20.85 26.81
CA GLN A 670 11.40 22.10 27.46
C GLN A 670 10.54 22.99 26.56
N THR A 671 10.88 23.07 25.27
CA THR A 671 10.15 23.90 24.29
C THR A 671 8.73 23.42 24.00
N ARG A 672 8.41 22.14 24.26
CA ARG A 672 7.11 21.49 24.00
C ARG A 672 6.58 21.61 22.55
N ARG A 673 7.36 22.17 21.62
CA ARG A 673 6.96 22.50 20.25
C ARG A 673 6.52 21.27 19.44
N LEU A 674 7.03 20.09 19.77
CA LEU A 674 6.72 18.83 19.10
C LEU A 674 5.59 18.03 19.77
N ARG A 675 4.65 18.70 20.47
CA ARG A 675 3.43 18.07 20.98
C ARG A 675 2.29 18.23 19.96
N TRP A 676 1.43 17.21 19.84
CA TRP A 676 0.21 17.31 19.06
C TRP A 676 -0.74 18.31 19.72
N GLY A 677 -1.29 19.26 18.96
CA GLY A 677 -2.23 20.27 19.46
C GLY A 677 -1.62 21.54 20.07
N SER A 678 -0.30 21.75 20.02
CA SER A 678 0.28 23.05 20.39
C SER A 678 0.26 24.01 19.19
N SER A 679 -0.81 24.80 19.08
CA SER A 679 -0.92 25.92 18.13
C SER A 679 -0.15 27.14 18.60
#